data_AF-A0AAU5KIC3-F1
#
_entry.id   AF-A0AAU5KIC3-F1
#
_cell.length_a   1.000
_cell.length_b   1.000
_cell.length_c   1.000
_cell.angle_alpha   90.00
_cell.angle_beta   90.00
_cell.angle_gamma   90.00
#
_symmetry.space_group_name_H-M   'P 1'
#
loop_
_entity.id
_entity.type
_entity.pdbx_description
1 polymer ?
#
loop_
_entity_poly.entity_id
_entity_poly.type
_entity_poly.pdbx_seq_one_letter_code
_entity_poly.pdbx_strand_id
1 'polypeptide(L)'
;MTAAVLLTCAAATTCTVLHTADLHRGPIPALALKSAASKEVDGGPGAGPGPAAARSAVSVDLTVTGDPRSRTARARGSSPGRPVLTVEATVDQVGAPAAATRTRTRTPVVVIVQDPDTAAWQGLLPSARIAAEARVLPASRTGQDTGAVLIAQGPPRLLSPPNWAQRLAGRLRAGLRQACAGLSPDARALLPGLVIGDTSGIPDELDEAFHVTDLVHLTAVSGANLSIVLAVLLGAPARAGTAERGGLAALLGLPLRVSALLGAVLTVAFVTLCRPDPSVLRAAATGLLGLLALALGRPRQAVPALAGAVLVLLLVDPFLARSYGFLLSALATLGLLTAGRRWAAALHERGWPHHLADGIAAAAAAQAFCAPATVLLAPRVSLVGIPCNLLAELAVAPATLIGFAALVSAPLSAGLARFLAELAGWPTEWLAAVARHGAALPGAELAWTPGWLGAVTLAVTVLAACFAAPLLLPPGRREQERAGGSAAGRWSRARSAARPPEVVTSDALSLDALSPDAPSFEALAVDPRFADARFADARSPGVGPPAVRRSRRLVRVARALVVALLVAGFVALLLRPPALVRIATGWPPVGARLVMCSVGQGDLLVLPVPAGPAAGAPDTAVVVDAGPDPAAADACLRDLGITRVALVLLTHFHADHSEGLPGVLRHRSVGAVETTTVDLPEGEVARVSRWAAEARVPLLRVTPGEHRSAGPELSWDVLWPTGRLGPETPGANNASVALLVTAGALRFALLGDLEPAAQAELLSRARPGPVDVLKVAHHGSANQDWELARALHPRLALVSVGEGNPYGHPSVRTVDRLRALGSTVLRTDRAGDIAVLGDTPATLRAVTHPRPAAEAAARPGVARPLSLPRASRRGPPPPRRPLPRAPGPRPARAPPGPPATARPRRRPRRPGRRGPARRGPARAIVRAGSVPPPRRRRGRRGPAAVGHGSAGGGSGHRCRRRGESSRQPFSLPQPRLRPPPGRPVLSVGRGMLVRDGQEECTR
;
A
#
# COMPACT_ATOMS: atom_id res chain seq x y z
N MET A 1 -18.63 22.57 18.82
CA MET A 1 -17.52 21.76 18.27
C MET A 1 -17.12 22.20 16.87
N THR A 2 -18.03 22.20 15.89
CA THR A 2 -17.76 22.55 14.47
C THR A 2 -16.91 23.82 14.27
N ALA A 3 -17.26 24.95 14.89
CA ALA A 3 -16.47 26.18 14.77
C ALA A 3 -14.99 26.02 15.24
N ALA A 4 -14.76 25.27 16.32
CA ALA A 4 -13.40 24.99 16.80
C ALA A 4 -12.63 24.05 15.85
N VAL A 5 -13.30 23.07 15.24
CA VAL A 5 -12.71 22.21 14.20
C VAL A 5 -12.37 23.03 12.95
N LEU A 6 -13.22 23.97 12.54
CA LEU A 6 -12.97 24.82 11.38
C LEU A 6 -11.79 25.78 11.61
N LEU A 7 -11.70 26.45 12.78
CA LEU A 7 -10.51 27.22 13.16
C LEU A 7 -9.24 26.35 13.21
N THR A 8 -9.37 25.14 13.76
CA THR A 8 -8.28 24.15 13.85
C THR A 8 -7.74 23.76 12.48
N CYS A 9 -8.62 23.45 11.52
CA CYS A 9 -8.25 23.16 10.15
C CYS A 9 -7.65 24.38 9.45
N ALA A 10 -8.26 25.56 9.57
CA ALA A 10 -7.75 26.78 8.93
C ALA A 10 -6.35 27.17 9.44
N ALA A 11 -6.10 27.07 10.76
CA ALA A 11 -4.79 27.31 11.34
C ALA A 11 -3.76 26.29 10.85
N ALA A 12 -4.09 25.00 10.83
CA ALA A 12 -3.20 23.95 10.31
C ALA A 12 -2.87 24.17 8.82
N THR A 13 -3.87 24.43 7.97
CA THR A 13 -3.67 24.72 6.54
C THR A 13 -2.79 25.96 6.35
N THR A 14 -3.00 27.03 7.13
CA THR A 14 -2.17 28.24 7.05
C THR A 14 -0.72 27.96 7.44
N CYS A 15 -0.48 27.21 8.52
CA CYS A 15 0.86 26.77 8.91
C CYS A 15 1.53 25.89 7.84
N THR A 16 0.81 24.93 7.25
CA THR A 16 1.35 24.10 6.16
C THR A 16 1.70 24.94 4.93
N VAL A 17 0.88 25.91 4.52
CA VAL A 17 1.15 26.79 3.37
C VAL A 17 2.35 27.71 3.62
N LEU A 18 2.45 28.30 4.82
CA LEU A 18 3.61 29.13 5.17
C LEU A 18 4.89 28.31 5.23
N HIS A 19 4.85 27.10 5.80
CA HIS A 19 6.03 26.25 5.90
C HIS A 19 6.47 25.69 4.55
N THR A 20 5.56 25.31 3.65
CA THR A 20 5.93 24.88 2.29
C THR A 20 6.48 26.00 1.42
N ALA A 21 6.09 27.26 1.65
CA ALA A 21 6.68 28.40 0.97
C ALA A 21 8.17 28.62 1.34
N ASP A 22 8.54 28.39 2.59
CA ASP A 22 9.90 28.52 3.11
C ASP A 22 10.87 27.47 2.52
N LEU A 23 10.43 26.20 2.45
CA LEU A 23 11.19 25.08 1.89
C LEU A 23 11.67 25.27 0.46
N HIS A 24 10.97 26.07 -0.33
CA HIS A 24 11.28 26.33 -1.73
C HIS A 24 11.95 27.71 -1.95
N ARG A 25 12.17 28.50 -0.89
CA ARG A 25 12.74 29.85 -0.96
C ARG A 25 13.98 30.09 -0.08
N GLY A 26 14.42 29.09 0.68
CA GLY A 26 15.65 29.14 1.47
C GLY A 26 16.97 29.15 0.65
N PRO A 27 18.14 29.31 1.31
CA PRO A 27 19.44 29.43 0.65
C PRO A 27 19.89 28.14 -0.06
N ILE A 28 19.56 26.96 0.48
CA ILE A 28 19.86 25.66 -0.16
C ILE A 28 19.07 25.46 -1.46
N PRO A 29 17.72 25.66 -1.50
CA PRO A 29 16.97 25.71 -2.76
C PRO A 29 17.50 26.72 -3.77
N ALA A 30 17.90 27.92 -3.33
CA ALA A 30 18.46 28.95 -4.21
C ALA A 30 19.80 28.51 -4.84
N LEU A 31 20.67 27.85 -4.07
CA LEU A 31 21.90 27.22 -4.60
C LEU A 31 21.59 26.08 -5.56
N ALA A 32 20.57 25.27 -5.28
CA ALA A 32 20.13 24.17 -6.13
C ALA A 32 19.61 24.65 -7.50
N LEU A 33 18.84 25.74 -7.51
CA LEU A 33 18.34 26.38 -8.73
C LEU A 33 19.46 27.03 -9.54
N LYS A 34 20.42 27.71 -8.90
CA LYS A 34 21.61 28.25 -9.57
C LYS A 34 22.46 27.15 -10.20
N SER A 35 22.71 26.06 -9.47
CA SER A 35 23.41 24.84 -9.94
C SER A 35 22.74 24.20 -11.15
N ALA A 36 21.40 24.22 -11.22
CA ALA A 36 20.66 23.78 -12.39
C ALA A 36 20.84 24.73 -13.59
N ALA A 37 20.62 26.04 -13.40
CA ALA A 37 20.68 27.04 -14.47
C ALA A 37 22.09 27.16 -15.10
N SER A 38 23.16 27.12 -14.31
CA SER A 38 24.53 27.14 -14.85
C SER A 38 24.83 25.91 -15.74
N LYS A 39 24.11 24.80 -15.53
CA LYS A 39 24.27 23.57 -16.31
C LYS A 39 23.57 23.62 -17.68
N GLU A 40 22.71 24.60 -17.92
CA GLU A 40 22.08 24.85 -19.22
C GLU A 40 22.95 25.76 -20.11
N VAL A 41 23.87 26.53 -19.52
CA VAL A 41 24.75 27.48 -20.24
C VAL A 41 25.99 26.79 -20.82
N ASP A 42 26.68 25.93 -20.06
CA ASP A 42 27.91 25.23 -20.49
C ASP A 42 27.64 24.00 -21.40
N GLY A 43 26.50 23.96 -22.10
CA GLY A 43 25.94 22.78 -22.79
C GLY A 43 26.64 22.29 -24.07
N GLY A 44 27.89 22.70 -24.34
CA GLY A 44 28.64 22.35 -25.55
C GLY A 44 29.18 20.90 -25.54
N PRO A 45 28.91 20.06 -26.55
CA PRO A 45 29.38 18.67 -26.57
C PRO A 45 30.88 18.59 -26.94
N GLY A 46 31.74 18.38 -25.94
CA GLY A 46 33.17 18.11 -26.16
C GLY A 46 34.07 18.23 -24.93
N ALA A 47 33.65 18.98 -23.90
CA ALA A 47 34.44 19.13 -22.69
C ALA A 47 34.44 17.86 -21.83
N GLY A 48 35.64 17.35 -21.51
CA GLY A 48 35.84 16.41 -20.39
C GLY A 48 35.60 17.07 -19.03
N PRO A 49 35.91 16.39 -17.91
CA PRO A 49 35.69 16.92 -16.55
C PRO A 49 36.65 18.07 -16.20
N GLY A 50 36.38 19.25 -16.75
CA GLY A 50 37.17 20.47 -16.51
C GLY A 50 36.97 21.06 -15.11
N PRO A 51 37.87 21.97 -14.67
CA PRO A 51 37.89 22.52 -13.31
C PRO A 51 36.65 23.32 -12.90
N ALA A 52 35.75 23.65 -13.85
CA ALA A 52 34.44 24.20 -13.55
C ALA A 52 33.56 23.26 -12.71
N ALA A 53 33.71 21.93 -12.85
CA ALA A 53 32.92 20.95 -12.10
C ALA A 53 33.05 21.10 -10.57
N ALA A 54 34.24 21.50 -10.09
CA ALA A 54 34.53 21.74 -8.68
C ALA A 54 33.75 22.93 -8.08
N ARG A 55 33.29 23.88 -8.92
CA ARG A 55 32.57 25.09 -8.49
C ARG A 55 31.13 24.85 -7.99
N SER A 56 30.71 23.59 -7.92
CA SER A 56 29.37 23.17 -7.49
C SER A 56 29.33 22.43 -6.14
N ALA A 57 30.49 22.16 -5.54
CA ALA A 57 30.59 21.60 -4.19
C ALA A 57 30.31 22.68 -3.13
N VAL A 58 29.56 22.33 -2.09
CA VAL A 58 29.33 23.17 -0.89
C VAL A 58 29.72 22.41 0.37
N SER A 59 30.22 23.14 1.36
CA SER A 59 30.43 22.63 2.72
C SER A 59 29.12 22.80 3.51
N VAL A 60 28.59 21.69 4.04
CA VAL A 60 27.34 21.67 4.80
C VAL A 60 27.53 21.06 6.18
N ASP A 61 27.03 21.75 7.21
CA ASP A 61 26.80 21.15 8.51
C ASP A 61 25.39 20.56 8.52
N LEU A 62 25.30 19.25 8.77
CA LEU A 62 24.08 18.46 8.72
C LEU A 62 23.78 17.86 10.09
N THR A 63 22.56 17.98 10.58
CA THR A 63 22.01 17.13 11.65
C THR A 63 21.29 15.94 11.01
N VAL A 64 21.75 14.72 11.30
CA VAL A 64 21.12 13.48 10.82
C VAL A 64 19.76 13.29 11.51
N THR A 65 18.69 13.08 10.72
CA THR A 65 17.31 12.94 11.22
C THR A 65 16.79 11.50 11.11
N GLY A 66 17.20 10.75 10.08
CA GLY A 66 16.83 9.34 9.89
C GLY A 66 18.03 8.39 9.97
N ASP A 67 17.78 7.10 10.21
CA ASP A 67 18.81 6.07 10.06
C ASP A 67 19.17 5.92 8.55
N PRO A 68 20.45 5.73 8.18
CA PRO A 68 20.86 5.48 6.80
C PRO A 68 20.14 4.27 6.18
N ARG A 69 19.46 4.48 5.04
CA ARG A 69 18.79 3.40 4.28
C ARG A 69 19.57 3.08 3.01
N SER A 70 20.01 1.83 2.87
CA SER A 70 20.58 1.34 1.62
C SER A 70 19.46 1.08 0.61
N ARG A 71 19.66 1.52 -0.63
CA ARG A 71 18.82 1.23 -1.80
C ARG A 71 19.73 0.83 -2.95
N THR A 72 19.40 -0.24 -3.66
CA THR A 72 20.02 -0.48 -4.98
C THR A 72 19.57 0.63 -5.92
N ALA A 73 20.49 1.44 -6.43
CA ALA A 73 20.14 2.42 -7.45
C ALA A 73 19.83 1.67 -8.75
N ARG A 74 18.60 1.78 -9.26
CA ARG A 74 18.27 1.34 -10.63
C ARG A 74 19.21 2.08 -11.59
N ALA A 75 20.23 1.39 -12.08
CA ALA A 75 21.21 1.95 -12.99
C ALA A 75 20.56 2.21 -14.36
N ARG A 76 21.15 3.13 -15.13
CA ARG A 76 20.88 3.23 -16.56
C ARG A 76 21.73 2.19 -17.27
N GLY A 77 21.09 1.29 -18.02
CA GLY A 77 21.77 0.20 -18.72
C GLY A 77 21.97 -1.07 -17.89
N SER A 78 22.41 -2.13 -18.57
CA SER A 78 22.41 -3.54 -18.13
C SER A 78 23.48 -3.93 -17.08
N SER A 79 23.91 -3.00 -16.24
CA SER A 79 24.78 -3.28 -15.09
C SER A 79 23.98 -3.46 -13.80
N PRO A 80 24.34 -4.41 -12.91
CA PRO A 80 23.69 -4.55 -11.61
C PRO A 80 23.79 -3.25 -10.81
N GLY A 81 22.65 -2.75 -10.36
CA GLY A 81 22.51 -1.43 -9.75
C GLY A 81 23.39 -1.26 -8.51
N ARG A 82 24.36 -0.32 -8.56
CA ARG A 82 25.26 -0.03 -7.43
C ARG A 82 24.45 0.29 -6.17
N PRO A 83 24.87 -0.22 -4.99
CA PRO A 83 24.24 0.18 -3.73
C PRO A 83 24.49 1.68 -3.50
N VAL A 84 23.41 2.39 -3.18
CA VAL A 84 23.40 3.81 -2.88
C VAL A 84 22.74 4.01 -1.53
N LEU A 85 23.45 4.66 -0.63
CA LEU A 85 22.98 4.89 0.73
C LEU A 85 22.30 6.26 0.79
N THR A 86 21.01 6.26 1.14
CA THR A 86 20.21 7.48 1.35
C THR A 86 20.14 7.81 2.84
N VAL A 87 20.48 9.04 3.20
CA VAL A 87 20.45 9.54 4.60
C VAL A 87 19.55 10.76 4.66
N GLU A 88 18.55 10.73 5.54
CA GLU A 88 17.68 11.88 5.83
C GLU A 88 18.38 12.80 6.84
N ALA A 89 18.50 14.08 6.51
CA ALA A 89 19.16 15.07 7.35
C ALA A 89 18.53 16.46 7.23
N THR A 90 18.86 17.35 8.16
CA THR A 90 18.59 18.79 8.08
C THR A 90 19.91 19.54 7.93
N VAL A 91 20.00 20.46 6.97
CA VAL A 91 21.11 21.41 6.86
C VAL A 91 20.95 22.47 7.95
N ASP A 92 21.93 22.55 8.85
CA ASP A 92 22.01 23.60 9.88
C ASP A 92 22.79 24.82 9.36
N GLN A 93 23.84 24.59 8.57
CA GLN A 93 24.67 25.63 7.95
C GLN A 93 25.14 25.22 6.56
N VAL A 94 25.31 26.20 5.68
CA VAL A 94 25.92 26.03 4.35
C VAL A 94 26.94 27.14 4.06
N GLY A 95 28.04 26.79 3.43
CA GLY A 95 29.04 27.73 2.90
C GLY A 95 29.76 27.14 1.69
N ALA A 96 30.50 27.99 0.96
CA ALA A 96 31.46 27.49 -0.02
C ALA A 96 32.64 26.79 0.68
N PRO A 97 33.33 25.83 0.04
CA PRO A 97 34.56 25.25 0.58
C PRO A 97 35.57 26.35 0.95
N ALA A 98 36.20 26.21 2.12
CA ALA A 98 37.12 27.18 2.74
C ALA A 98 36.59 28.61 3.00
N ALA A 99 35.31 28.93 2.75
CA ALA A 99 34.78 30.28 3.01
C ALA A 99 34.42 30.51 4.50
N ALA A 100 34.82 31.66 5.04
CA ALA A 100 34.54 32.05 6.43
C ALA A 100 33.05 32.35 6.70
N THR A 101 32.32 32.87 5.70
CA THR A 101 30.89 33.18 5.81
C THR A 101 30.03 31.95 5.60
N ARG A 102 29.50 31.38 6.69
CA ARG A 102 28.51 30.30 6.68
C ARG A 102 27.10 30.85 6.94
N THR A 103 26.15 30.50 6.07
CA THR A 103 24.74 30.86 6.20
C THR A 103 24.03 29.81 7.05
N ARG A 104 23.40 30.21 8.16
CA ARG A 104 22.51 29.32 8.94
C ARG A 104 21.21 29.09 8.17
N THR A 105 20.71 27.86 8.20
CA THR A 105 19.41 27.47 7.62
C THR A 105 18.82 26.34 8.45
N ARG A 106 17.61 25.87 8.09
CA ARG A 106 17.01 24.65 8.65
C ARG A 106 16.28 23.87 7.56
N THR A 107 17.01 23.48 6.52
CA THR A 107 16.43 22.88 5.31
C THR A 107 16.50 21.35 5.38
N PRO A 108 15.37 20.60 5.31
CA PRO A 108 15.40 19.15 5.20
C PRO A 108 15.91 18.72 3.82
N VAL A 109 16.79 17.72 3.79
CA VAL A 109 17.48 17.23 2.59
C VAL A 109 17.63 15.70 2.62
N VAL A 110 17.65 15.08 1.44
CA VAL A 110 18.17 13.71 1.28
C VAL A 110 19.62 13.80 0.86
N VAL A 111 20.52 13.18 1.62
CA VAL A 111 21.90 12.93 1.19
C VAL A 111 21.95 11.59 0.47
N ILE A 112 22.52 11.60 -0.73
CA ILE A 112 22.81 10.44 -1.56
C ILE A 112 24.32 10.19 -1.48
N VAL A 113 24.68 9.04 -0.92
CA VAL A 113 26.07 8.58 -0.78
C VAL A 113 26.29 7.42 -1.74
N GLN A 114 27.38 7.48 -2.50
CA GLN A 114 27.75 6.48 -3.49
C GLN A 114 28.94 5.64 -3.00
N ASP A 115 29.13 4.47 -3.58
CA ASP A 115 30.31 3.63 -3.38
C ASP A 115 31.58 4.38 -3.84
N PRO A 116 32.66 4.49 -3.03
CA PRO A 116 32.97 3.67 -1.84
C PRO A 116 32.55 4.25 -0.47
N ASP A 117 32.12 5.51 -0.38
CA ASP A 117 31.93 6.22 0.91
C ASP A 117 30.85 5.63 1.82
N THR A 118 29.94 4.81 1.26
CA THR A 118 28.78 4.20 1.96
C THR A 118 29.11 3.64 3.35
N ALA A 119 30.24 2.93 3.52
CA ALA A 119 30.63 2.33 4.79
C ALA A 119 30.83 3.37 5.92
N ALA A 120 31.40 4.54 5.61
CA ALA A 120 31.62 5.62 6.58
C ALA A 120 30.30 6.32 6.98
N TRP A 121 29.31 6.34 6.09
CA TRP A 121 28.00 6.95 6.33
C TRP A 121 26.99 5.97 6.97
N GLN A 122 27.14 4.65 6.76
CA GLN A 122 26.16 3.63 7.22
C GLN A 122 26.06 3.50 8.75
N GLY A 123 27.12 3.86 9.49
CA GLY A 123 27.14 3.83 10.96
C GLY A 123 26.51 5.05 11.65
N LEU A 124 26.00 6.03 10.90
CA LEU A 124 25.40 7.24 11.48
C LEU A 124 24.05 6.94 12.16
N LEU A 125 23.77 7.68 13.23
CA LEU A 125 22.51 7.62 13.98
C LEU A 125 21.86 9.02 14.04
N PRO A 126 20.53 9.12 14.16
CA PRO A 126 19.83 10.38 14.36
C PRO A 126 20.41 11.21 15.52
N SER A 127 20.34 12.54 15.39
CA SER A 127 21.01 13.54 16.24
C SER A 127 22.54 13.58 16.19
N ALA A 128 23.21 12.75 15.38
CA ALA A 128 24.60 13.02 15.02
C ALA A 128 24.66 14.31 14.19
N ARG A 129 25.63 15.18 14.48
CA ARG A 129 25.93 16.35 13.64
C ARG A 129 27.23 16.07 12.90
N ILE A 130 27.22 16.26 11.58
CA ILE A 130 28.33 15.98 10.68
C ILE A 130 28.60 17.21 9.80
N ALA A 131 29.86 17.42 9.43
CA ALA A 131 30.22 18.23 8.28
C ALA A 131 30.47 17.29 7.09
N ALA A 132 29.97 17.67 5.93
CA ALA A 132 30.21 16.97 4.67
C ALA A 132 30.42 17.98 3.54
N GLU A 133 31.16 17.58 2.53
CA GLU A 133 31.13 18.25 1.23
C GLU A 133 30.09 17.55 0.35
N ALA A 134 29.29 18.32 -0.36
CA ALA A 134 28.23 17.79 -1.20
C ALA A 134 27.95 18.67 -2.42
N ARG A 135 27.50 18.07 -3.51
CA ARG A 135 26.91 18.81 -4.64
C ARG A 135 25.40 18.95 -4.46
N VAL A 136 24.89 20.18 -4.52
CA VAL A 136 23.45 20.45 -4.42
C VAL A 136 22.75 20.18 -5.74
N LEU A 137 21.65 19.44 -5.69
CA LEU A 137 20.69 19.23 -6.77
C LEU A 137 19.30 19.72 -6.35
N PRO A 138 18.48 20.24 -7.28
CA PRO A 138 17.09 20.60 -6.99
C PRO A 138 16.30 19.36 -6.55
N ALA A 139 15.39 19.54 -5.60
CA ALA A 139 14.45 18.49 -5.22
C ALA A 139 13.54 18.14 -6.41
N SER A 140 13.33 16.85 -6.65
CA SER A 140 12.35 16.39 -7.64
C SER A 140 10.94 16.79 -7.21
N ARG A 141 10.05 17.13 -8.14
CA ARG A 141 8.63 17.42 -7.86
C ARG A 141 7.89 16.25 -7.19
N THR A 142 8.43 15.04 -7.30
CA THR A 142 7.93 13.82 -6.62
C THR A 142 8.45 13.66 -5.18
N GLY A 143 9.54 14.33 -4.79
CA GLY A 143 10.16 14.24 -3.45
C GLY A 143 9.70 15.37 -2.52
N GLN A 144 8.39 15.46 -2.28
CA GLN A 144 7.71 16.67 -1.78
C GLN A 144 8.14 17.17 -0.38
N ASP A 145 8.97 16.43 0.37
CA ASP A 145 9.30 16.71 1.77
C ASP A 145 10.75 17.15 2.00
N THR A 146 11.50 17.45 0.93
CA THR A 146 12.88 17.96 1.03
C THR A 146 13.11 19.17 0.12
N GLY A 147 13.89 20.14 0.61
CA GLY A 147 14.19 21.38 -0.13
C GLY A 147 15.30 21.22 -1.18
N ALA A 148 16.17 20.21 -1.03
CA ALA A 148 17.18 19.82 -2.00
C ALA A 148 17.61 18.36 -1.82
N VAL A 149 18.27 17.82 -2.85
CA VAL A 149 19.02 16.56 -2.79
C VAL A 149 20.50 16.89 -2.78
N LEU A 150 21.26 16.27 -1.88
CA LEU A 150 22.71 16.46 -1.77
C LEU A 150 23.41 15.18 -2.22
N ILE A 151 24.36 15.26 -3.15
CA ILE A 151 25.26 14.12 -3.44
C ILE A 151 26.53 14.32 -2.61
N ALA A 152 26.79 13.43 -1.65
CA ALA A 152 27.99 13.49 -0.81
C ALA A 152 29.27 13.32 -1.65
N GLN A 153 30.34 13.99 -1.25
CA GLN A 153 31.68 13.87 -1.80
C GLN A 153 32.63 13.47 -0.66
N GLY A 154 32.94 12.19 -0.52
CA GLY A 154 33.80 11.68 0.56
C GLY A 154 33.07 11.30 1.86
N PRO A 155 33.85 10.88 2.88
CA PRO A 155 33.34 10.46 4.19
C PRO A 155 32.89 11.65 5.06
N PRO A 156 31.97 11.45 6.02
CA PRO A 156 31.44 12.52 6.85
C PRO A 156 32.34 12.79 8.06
N ARG A 157 32.65 14.07 8.33
CA ARG A 157 33.38 14.47 9.54
C ARG A 157 32.39 14.68 10.70
N LEU A 158 32.44 13.84 11.72
CA LEU A 158 31.60 14.00 12.91
C LEU A 158 31.93 15.29 13.68
N LEU A 159 30.95 16.19 13.80
CA LEU A 159 31.03 17.43 14.59
C LEU A 159 30.59 17.22 16.04
N SER A 160 29.52 16.45 16.24
CA SER A 160 29.10 16.01 17.58
C SER A 160 28.44 14.63 17.53
N PRO A 161 28.76 13.72 18.47
CA PRO A 161 28.19 12.38 18.50
C PRO A 161 26.67 12.42 18.75
N PRO A 162 25.91 11.42 18.25
CA PRO A 162 24.48 11.30 18.51
C PRO A 162 24.20 11.21 20.01
N ASN A 163 23.03 11.69 20.44
CA ASN A 163 22.67 11.78 21.86
C ASN A 163 22.59 10.39 22.53
N TRP A 164 22.64 10.36 23.87
CA TRP A 164 22.73 9.10 24.62
C TRP A 164 21.56 8.13 24.37
N ALA A 165 20.34 8.66 24.17
CA ALA A 165 19.16 7.87 23.92
C ALA A 165 19.17 7.24 22.52
N GLN A 166 19.63 7.98 21.50
CA GLN A 166 19.84 7.45 20.15
C GLN A 166 21.00 6.44 20.11
N ARG A 167 22.07 6.64 20.88
CA ARG A 167 23.14 5.63 21.04
C ARG A 167 22.62 4.33 21.67
N LEU A 168 21.75 4.42 22.68
CA LEU A 168 21.11 3.27 23.30
C LEU A 168 20.14 2.57 22.32
N ALA A 169 19.28 3.33 21.63
CA ALA A 169 18.38 2.81 20.61
C ALA A 169 19.15 2.10 19.48
N GLY A 170 20.25 2.68 18.99
CA GLY A 170 21.12 2.06 17.98
C GLY A 170 21.69 0.71 18.41
N ARG A 171 22.19 0.60 19.65
CA ARG A 171 22.66 -0.68 20.24
C ARG A 171 21.53 -1.71 20.33
N LEU A 172 20.35 -1.31 20.79
CA LEU A 172 19.18 -2.17 20.89
C LEU A 172 18.77 -2.69 19.50
N ARG A 173 18.58 -1.79 18.51
CA ARG A 173 18.24 -2.15 17.12
C ARG A 173 19.26 -3.14 16.53
N ALA A 174 20.55 -2.89 16.72
CA ALA A 174 21.62 -3.78 16.25
C ALA A 174 21.56 -5.17 16.93
N GLY A 175 21.35 -5.21 18.25
CA GLY A 175 21.21 -6.45 19.01
C GLY A 175 20.03 -7.31 18.56
N LEU A 176 18.86 -6.69 18.28
CA LEU A 176 17.71 -7.43 17.73
C LEU A 176 18.00 -7.98 16.33
N ARG A 177 18.58 -7.17 15.42
CA ARG A 177 18.98 -7.65 14.08
C ARG A 177 19.93 -8.85 14.16
N GLN A 178 20.88 -8.83 15.10
CA GLN A 178 21.81 -9.95 15.33
C GLN A 178 21.11 -11.18 15.91
N ALA A 179 20.17 -11.01 16.85
CA ALA A 179 19.36 -12.10 17.39
C ALA A 179 18.45 -12.74 16.32
N CYS A 180 17.89 -11.94 15.42
CA CYS A 180 17.06 -12.41 14.30
C CYS A 180 17.85 -13.09 13.16
N ALA A 181 19.18 -12.99 13.13
CA ALA A 181 20.00 -13.37 11.97
C ALA A 181 19.83 -14.84 11.51
N GLY A 182 19.52 -15.74 12.45
CA GLY A 182 19.31 -17.17 12.23
C GLY A 182 17.86 -17.61 11.99
N LEU A 183 16.89 -16.68 11.93
CA LEU A 183 15.50 -16.99 11.60
C LEU A 183 15.31 -17.26 10.09
N SER A 184 14.15 -17.79 9.70
CA SER A 184 13.76 -17.91 8.29
C SER A 184 13.72 -16.54 7.60
N PRO A 185 13.83 -16.47 6.26
CA PRO A 185 13.95 -15.18 5.54
C PRO A 185 12.82 -14.19 5.85
N ASP A 186 11.56 -14.67 5.82
CA ASP A 186 10.38 -13.84 6.09
C ASP A 186 10.35 -13.38 7.58
N ALA A 187 10.63 -14.27 8.54
CA ALA A 187 10.61 -13.91 9.96
C ALA A 187 11.77 -12.99 10.38
N ARG A 188 12.96 -13.22 9.83
CA ARG A 188 14.15 -12.36 10.01
C ARG A 188 13.90 -10.93 9.53
N ALA A 189 13.05 -10.76 8.52
CA ALA A 189 12.67 -9.46 7.97
C ALA A 189 11.53 -8.79 8.74
N LEU A 190 10.43 -9.53 8.97
CA LEU A 190 9.22 -9.00 9.57
C LEU A 190 9.38 -8.67 11.07
N LEU A 191 10.18 -9.43 11.84
CA LEU A 191 10.30 -9.19 13.28
C LEU A 191 10.99 -7.84 13.62
N PRO A 192 12.12 -7.46 12.96
CA PRO A 192 12.63 -6.09 13.04
C PRO A 192 11.65 -5.03 12.50
N GLY A 193 10.89 -5.32 11.44
CA GLY A 193 9.82 -4.45 10.96
C GLY A 193 8.80 -4.11 12.06
N LEU A 194 8.19 -5.14 12.64
CA LEU A 194 7.12 -5.04 13.64
C LEU A 194 7.58 -4.40 14.97
N VAL A 195 8.84 -4.62 15.38
CA VAL A 195 9.33 -4.18 16.70
C VAL A 195 10.04 -2.83 16.66
N ILE A 196 10.81 -2.52 15.60
CA ILE A 196 11.66 -1.32 15.52
C ILE A 196 11.50 -0.49 14.23
N GLY A 197 10.56 -0.84 13.35
CA GLY A 197 10.25 -0.07 12.13
C GLY A 197 11.28 -0.24 11.03
N ASP A 198 11.89 -1.43 10.95
CA ASP A 198 13.02 -1.72 10.06
C ASP A 198 12.64 -2.64 8.90
N THR A 199 11.88 -2.08 7.95
CA THR A 199 11.37 -2.78 6.76
C THR A 199 12.45 -3.10 5.71
N SER A 200 13.69 -2.65 5.88
CA SER A 200 14.77 -2.81 4.87
C SER A 200 15.23 -4.25 4.62
N GLY A 201 14.73 -5.23 5.38
CA GLY A 201 14.95 -6.66 5.15
C GLY A 201 13.81 -7.38 4.43
N ILE A 202 12.64 -6.74 4.21
CA ILE A 202 11.44 -7.38 3.69
C ILE A 202 11.62 -7.69 2.19
N PRO A 203 11.47 -8.97 1.76
CA PRO A 203 11.51 -9.33 0.35
C PRO A 203 10.34 -8.74 -0.44
N ASP A 204 10.58 -8.42 -1.71
CA ASP A 204 9.60 -7.79 -2.61
C ASP A 204 8.28 -8.57 -2.69
N GLU A 205 8.36 -9.91 -2.85
CA GLU A 205 7.21 -10.83 -2.86
C GLU A 205 6.33 -10.73 -1.58
N LEU A 206 6.96 -10.40 -0.45
CA LEU A 206 6.31 -10.35 0.86
C LEU A 206 5.67 -8.99 1.09
N ASP A 207 6.34 -7.91 0.66
CA ASP A 207 5.82 -6.55 0.62
C ASP A 207 4.56 -6.48 -0.27
N GLU A 208 4.62 -7.10 -1.46
CA GLU A 208 3.47 -7.26 -2.37
C GLU A 208 2.35 -8.09 -1.74
N ALA A 209 2.64 -9.25 -1.14
CA ALA A 209 1.63 -10.06 -0.47
C ALA A 209 0.94 -9.32 0.69
N PHE A 210 1.67 -8.46 1.41
CA PHE A 210 1.11 -7.58 2.43
C PHE A 210 0.24 -6.46 1.81
N HIS A 211 0.59 -5.95 0.61
CA HIS A 211 -0.23 -5.01 -0.15
C HIS A 211 -1.55 -5.61 -0.64
N VAL A 212 -1.54 -6.82 -1.19
CA VAL A 212 -2.75 -7.51 -1.69
C VAL A 212 -3.72 -7.86 -0.54
N THR A 213 -3.20 -8.07 0.68
CA THR A 213 -3.98 -8.48 1.87
C THR A 213 -4.34 -7.34 2.83
N ASP A 214 -4.11 -6.07 2.47
CA ASP A 214 -4.25 -4.88 3.33
C ASP A 214 -3.42 -4.94 4.65
N LEU A 215 -2.41 -5.81 4.73
CA LEU A 215 -1.59 -6.04 5.95
C LEU A 215 -0.38 -5.10 6.09
N VAL A 216 -0.05 -4.26 5.09
CA VAL A 216 1.11 -3.34 5.10
C VAL A 216 1.22 -2.48 6.37
N HIS A 217 0.08 -2.13 6.99
CA HIS A 217 0.03 -1.39 8.24
C HIS A 217 0.66 -2.11 9.45
N LEU A 218 1.08 -3.37 9.30
CA LEU A 218 1.84 -4.16 10.28
C LEU A 218 3.37 -4.15 10.05
N THR A 219 3.85 -3.79 8.85
CA THR A 219 5.30 -3.71 8.57
C THR A 219 5.89 -2.38 9.04
N ALA A 220 5.09 -1.31 9.02
CA ALA A 220 5.31 -0.12 9.83
C ALA A 220 4.93 -0.38 11.30
N VAL A 221 5.68 0.17 12.25
CA VAL A 221 5.35 0.04 13.69
C VAL A 221 4.06 0.78 13.98
N SER A 222 2.98 0.02 14.20
CA SER A 222 1.66 0.60 14.35
C SER A 222 1.42 1.18 15.76
N GLY A 223 0.39 2.03 15.87
CA GLY A 223 -0.12 2.47 17.16
C GLY A 223 -0.69 1.35 18.06
N ALA A 224 -1.01 0.19 17.49
CA ALA A 224 -1.38 -0.98 18.28
C ALA A 224 -0.17 -1.53 19.05
N ASN A 225 1.03 -1.51 18.47
CA ASN A 225 2.25 -2.04 19.08
C ASN A 225 2.60 -1.25 20.36
N LEU A 226 2.52 0.10 20.31
CA LEU A 226 2.60 0.96 21.49
C LEU A 226 1.48 0.69 22.49
N SER A 227 0.25 0.49 22.02
CA SER A 227 -0.92 0.24 22.89
C SER A 227 -0.81 -1.09 23.64
N ILE A 228 -0.26 -2.14 23.00
CA ILE A 228 0.02 -3.46 23.58
C ILE A 228 1.08 -3.33 24.69
N VAL A 229 2.18 -2.64 24.41
CA VAL A 229 3.26 -2.38 25.38
C VAL A 229 2.76 -1.56 26.58
N LEU A 230 1.94 -0.53 26.36
CA LEU A 230 1.30 0.24 27.43
C LEU A 230 0.27 -0.59 28.21
N ALA A 231 -0.47 -1.49 27.57
CA ALA A 231 -1.47 -2.35 28.23
C ALA A 231 -0.82 -3.38 29.18
N VAL A 232 0.38 -3.88 28.89
CA VAL A 232 1.13 -4.74 29.83
C VAL A 232 1.56 -3.97 31.09
N LEU A 233 2.00 -2.72 30.94
CA LEU A 233 2.37 -1.86 32.07
C LEU A 233 1.14 -1.46 32.92
N LEU A 234 0.06 -1.00 32.27
CA LEU A 234 -1.06 -0.28 32.91
C LEU A 234 -2.30 -1.15 33.17
N GLY A 235 -2.38 -2.33 32.55
CA GLY A 235 -3.58 -3.15 32.47
C GLY A 235 -4.54 -2.68 31.37
N ALA A 236 -5.63 -3.43 31.18
CA ALA A 236 -6.63 -3.14 30.15
C ALA A 236 -7.20 -1.71 30.27
N PRO A 237 -7.29 -0.90 29.19
CA PRO A 237 -7.68 0.52 29.27
C PRO A 237 -9.05 0.82 29.92
N ALA A 238 -9.95 -0.16 29.94
CA ALA A 238 -11.24 -0.11 30.63
C ALA A 238 -11.13 -0.33 32.16
N ARG A 239 -10.16 -1.11 32.64
CA ARG A 239 -9.89 -1.38 34.07
C ARG A 239 -8.82 -0.47 34.68
N ALA A 240 -8.14 0.36 33.89
CA ALA A 240 -7.13 1.30 34.40
C ALA A 240 -7.63 2.26 35.51
N GLY A 241 -8.95 2.51 35.59
CA GLY A 241 -9.56 3.33 36.64
C GLY A 241 -9.93 2.57 37.93
N THR A 242 -10.13 1.25 37.89
CA THR A 242 -10.54 0.43 39.04
C THR A 242 -9.33 -0.05 39.85
N ALA A 243 -9.56 -0.56 41.06
CA ALA A 243 -8.49 -1.13 41.90
C ALA A 243 -7.91 -2.43 41.29
N GLU A 244 -8.74 -3.22 40.59
CA GLU A 244 -8.39 -4.46 39.89
C GLU A 244 -7.59 -4.23 38.59
N ARG A 245 -6.48 -3.49 38.68
CA ARG A 245 -5.56 -3.29 37.55
C ARG A 245 -4.73 -4.56 37.34
N GLY A 246 -5.14 -5.41 36.41
CA GLY A 246 -4.36 -6.59 35.97
C GLY A 246 -3.13 -6.25 35.11
N GLY A 247 -2.29 -5.29 35.51
CA GLY A 247 -1.08 -4.86 34.79
C GLY A 247 0.12 -4.74 35.72
N LEU A 248 1.34 -4.78 35.16
CA LEU A 248 2.59 -4.86 35.94
C LEU A 248 2.72 -3.75 36.99
N ALA A 249 2.37 -2.51 36.65
CA ALA A 249 2.48 -1.38 37.59
C ALA A 249 1.63 -1.57 38.86
N ALA A 250 0.53 -2.32 38.78
CA ALA A 250 -0.36 -2.55 39.92
C ALA A 250 -0.05 -3.84 40.68
N LEU A 251 0.50 -4.86 40.00
CA LEU A 251 1.15 -5.99 40.68
C LEU A 251 2.34 -5.53 41.53
N LEU A 252 2.99 -4.42 41.12
CA LEU A 252 4.01 -3.70 41.88
C LEU A 252 3.45 -2.59 42.82
N GLY A 253 2.13 -2.50 43.01
CA GLY A 253 1.48 -1.57 43.94
C GLY A 253 1.61 -0.08 43.61
N LEU A 254 2.04 0.30 42.40
CA LEU A 254 2.36 1.70 42.06
C LEU A 254 1.10 2.58 41.95
N PRO A 255 1.13 3.82 42.48
CA PRO A 255 0.00 4.75 42.38
C PRO A 255 -0.18 5.25 40.94
N LEU A 256 -1.44 5.52 40.56
CA LEU A 256 -1.84 5.80 39.17
C LEU A 256 -1.03 6.93 38.50
N ARG A 257 -0.61 7.95 39.25
CA ARG A 257 0.22 9.06 38.75
C ARG A 257 1.63 8.59 38.35
N VAL A 258 2.23 7.68 39.11
CA VAL A 258 3.51 7.05 38.77
C VAL A 258 3.34 6.09 37.60
N SER A 259 2.26 5.31 37.56
CA SER A 259 1.94 4.48 36.38
C SER A 259 1.80 5.32 35.11
N ALA A 260 1.11 6.47 35.18
CA ALA A 260 0.95 7.38 34.04
C ALA A 260 2.28 8.03 33.61
N LEU A 261 3.14 8.42 34.57
CA LEU A 261 4.47 8.95 34.28
C LEU A 261 5.37 7.89 33.62
N LEU A 262 5.39 6.66 34.14
CA LEU A 262 6.12 5.54 33.54
C LEU A 262 5.59 5.22 32.13
N GLY A 263 4.27 5.27 31.91
CA GLY A 263 3.67 5.15 30.58
C GLY A 263 4.10 6.27 29.63
N ALA A 264 4.26 7.50 30.11
CA ALA A 264 4.73 8.62 29.29
C ALA A 264 6.21 8.48 28.93
N VAL A 265 7.07 8.10 29.89
CA VAL A 265 8.49 7.80 29.64
C VAL A 265 8.64 6.63 28.67
N LEU A 266 7.86 5.55 28.86
CA LEU A 266 7.83 4.40 27.97
C LEU A 266 7.37 4.79 26.56
N THR A 267 6.40 5.70 26.43
CA THR A 267 5.96 6.24 25.13
C THR A 267 7.09 7.00 24.44
N VAL A 268 7.79 7.91 25.12
CA VAL A 268 8.93 8.66 24.55
C VAL A 268 10.09 7.72 24.18
N ALA A 269 10.39 6.73 25.01
CA ALA A 269 11.36 5.69 24.71
C ALA A 269 10.97 4.87 23.47
N PHE A 270 9.70 4.48 23.35
CA PHE A 270 9.15 3.76 22.20
C PHE A 270 9.28 4.58 20.91
N VAL A 271 8.92 5.88 20.89
CA VAL A 271 9.10 6.75 19.71
C VAL A 271 10.58 6.89 19.33
N THR A 272 11.45 7.08 20.32
CA THR A 272 12.91 7.18 20.10
C THR A 272 13.47 5.90 19.49
N LEU A 273 12.97 4.75 19.93
CA LEU A 273 13.40 3.41 19.54
C LEU A 273 12.89 3.00 18.15
N CYS A 274 11.58 3.14 17.91
CA CYS A 274 10.87 2.66 16.71
C CYS A 274 10.94 3.62 15.51
N ARG A 275 11.69 4.73 15.64
CA ARG A 275 11.75 5.88 14.73
C ARG A 275 10.46 6.74 14.77
N PRO A 276 10.54 8.05 14.47
CA PRO A 276 9.38 8.94 14.45
C PRO A 276 8.54 8.78 13.17
N ASP A 277 7.92 7.62 12.99
CA ASP A 277 6.95 7.40 11.92
C ASP A 277 5.65 8.21 12.17
N PRO A 278 5.00 8.79 11.15
CA PRO A 278 3.74 9.54 11.30
C PRO A 278 2.64 8.81 12.07
N SER A 279 2.54 7.49 11.96
CA SER A 279 1.56 6.67 12.69
C SER A 279 1.96 6.46 14.16
N VAL A 280 3.26 6.30 14.44
CA VAL A 280 3.84 6.21 15.79
C VAL A 280 3.68 7.53 16.53
N LEU A 281 3.98 8.67 15.88
CA LEU A 281 3.81 10.01 16.45
C LEU A 281 2.36 10.28 16.85
N ARG A 282 1.40 9.91 16.00
CA ARG A 282 -0.03 10.01 16.28
C ARG A 282 -0.47 9.12 17.45
N ALA A 283 0.00 7.88 17.49
CA ALA A 283 -0.26 6.98 18.61
C ALA A 283 0.31 7.52 19.93
N ALA A 284 1.55 8.02 19.91
CA ALA A 284 2.20 8.63 21.05
C ALA A 284 1.47 9.88 21.56
N ALA A 285 1.07 10.80 20.68
CA ALA A 285 0.32 12.00 21.07
C ALA A 285 -1.04 11.65 21.70
N THR A 286 -1.82 10.74 21.09
CA THR A 286 -3.09 10.29 21.68
C THR A 286 -2.90 9.52 23.00
N GLY A 287 -1.84 8.72 23.10
CA GLY A 287 -1.45 8.01 24.32
C GLY A 287 -1.09 8.97 25.46
N LEU A 288 -0.20 9.94 25.20
CA LEU A 288 0.23 10.95 26.17
C LEU A 288 -0.95 11.82 26.66
N LEU A 289 -1.86 12.24 25.77
CA LEU A 289 -3.09 12.93 26.17
C LEU A 289 -4.02 12.03 27.01
N GLY A 290 -4.10 10.73 26.69
CA GLY A 290 -4.84 9.75 27.47
C GLY A 290 -4.25 9.50 28.88
N LEU A 291 -2.92 9.48 28.99
CA LEU A 291 -2.17 9.35 30.25
C LEU A 291 -2.29 10.62 31.11
N LEU A 292 -2.27 11.80 30.49
CA LEU A 292 -2.53 13.08 31.16
C LEU A 292 -3.97 13.16 31.67
N ALA A 293 -4.96 12.77 30.86
CA ALA A 293 -6.36 12.70 31.30
C ALA A 293 -6.57 11.69 32.44
N LEU A 294 -5.84 10.57 32.44
CA LEU A 294 -5.77 9.60 33.53
C LEU A 294 -5.18 10.21 34.82
N ALA A 295 -4.06 10.92 34.74
CA ALA A 295 -3.41 11.56 35.89
C ALA A 295 -4.26 12.71 36.48
N LEU A 296 -5.04 13.39 35.63
CA LEU A 296 -5.96 14.47 36.00
C LEU A 296 -7.39 13.99 36.37
N GLY A 297 -7.68 12.70 36.26
CA GLY A 297 -8.98 12.11 36.65
C GLY A 297 -10.21 12.58 35.85
N ARG A 298 -10.03 13.15 34.64
CA ARG A 298 -11.14 13.72 33.85
C ARG A 298 -11.80 12.68 32.92
N PRO A 299 -13.12 12.78 32.67
CA PRO A 299 -13.84 11.84 31.79
C PRO A 299 -13.32 11.91 30.35
N ARG A 300 -13.04 10.75 29.76
CA ARG A 300 -12.36 10.62 28.46
C ARG A 300 -13.30 10.83 27.27
N GLN A 301 -13.32 12.02 26.68
CA GLN A 301 -13.93 12.23 25.36
C GLN A 301 -12.91 11.92 24.25
N ALA A 302 -13.01 10.73 23.65
CA ALA A 302 -11.99 10.20 22.74
C ALA A 302 -11.86 10.96 21.40
N VAL A 303 -12.97 11.45 20.82
CA VAL A 303 -12.94 12.17 19.53
C VAL A 303 -12.31 13.57 19.66
N PRO A 304 -12.62 14.40 20.67
CA PRO A 304 -11.84 15.61 20.97
C PRO A 304 -10.36 15.34 21.24
N ALA A 305 -10.00 14.24 21.91
CA ALA A 305 -8.60 13.88 22.13
C ALA A 305 -7.86 13.53 20.83
N LEU A 306 -8.52 12.84 19.88
CA LEU A 306 -7.98 12.59 18.54
C LEU A 306 -7.81 13.89 17.75
N ALA A 307 -8.80 14.78 17.77
CA ALA A 307 -8.72 16.08 17.09
C ALA A 307 -7.60 16.98 17.66
N GLY A 308 -7.46 17.01 19.00
CA GLY A 308 -6.37 17.72 19.67
C GLY A 308 -4.99 17.14 19.36
N ALA A 309 -4.85 15.80 19.31
CA ALA A 309 -3.61 15.15 18.91
C ALA A 309 -3.23 15.47 17.46
N VAL A 310 -4.20 15.45 16.53
CA VAL A 310 -3.99 15.81 15.13
C VAL A 310 -3.56 17.28 15.00
N LEU A 311 -4.23 18.22 15.70
CA LEU A 311 -3.82 19.63 15.70
C LEU A 311 -2.40 19.82 16.24
N VAL A 312 -2.07 19.27 17.40
CA VAL A 312 -0.74 19.43 18.02
C VAL A 312 0.34 18.89 17.10
N LEU A 313 0.11 17.76 16.43
CA LEU A 313 1.06 17.20 15.47
C LEU A 313 1.21 18.07 14.22
N LEU A 314 0.12 18.59 13.65
CA LEU A 314 0.17 19.50 12.50
C LEU A 314 0.80 20.88 12.82
N LEU A 315 0.82 21.29 14.09
CA LEU A 315 1.53 22.49 14.55
C LEU A 315 3.02 22.25 14.83
N VAL A 316 3.38 21.03 15.25
CA VAL A 316 4.79 20.63 15.48
C VAL A 316 5.48 20.27 14.16
N ASP A 317 4.75 19.62 13.26
CA ASP A 317 5.21 19.17 11.95
C ASP A 317 4.07 19.33 10.90
N PRO A 318 4.05 20.46 10.16
CA PRO A 318 3.05 20.71 9.12
C PRO A 318 3.13 19.78 7.90
N PHE A 319 4.20 18.99 7.73
CA PHE A 319 4.32 18.02 6.64
C PHE A 319 3.40 16.82 6.83
N LEU A 320 3.05 16.48 8.08
CA LEU A 320 2.13 15.38 8.39
C LEU A 320 0.78 15.54 7.69
N ALA A 321 0.37 16.77 7.32
CA ALA A 321 -0.81 17.04 6.50
C ALA A 321 -0.79 16.36 5.12
N ARG A 322 0.41 16.15 4.55
CA ARG A 322 0.64 15.50 3.24
C ARG A 322 1.04 14.03 3.36
N SER A 323 1.22 13.51 4.59
CA SER A 323 1.53 12.11 4.83
C SER A 323 0.28 11.24 4.76
N TYR A 324 0.21 10.34 3.77
CA TYR A 324 -0.82 9.31 3.70
C TYR A 324 -0.82 8.40 4.94
N GLY A 325 0.35 8.11 5.53
CA GLY A 325 0.46 7.33 6.77
C GLY A 325 -0.23 8.02 7.95
N PHE A 326 -0.09 9.34 8.07
CA PHE A 326 -0.82 10.13 9.07
C PHE A 326 -2.34 10.11 8.81
N LEU A 327 -2.75 10.37 7.55
CA LEU A 327 -4.15 10.41 7.12
C LEU A 327 -4.87 9.08 7.39
N LEU A 328 -4.33 7.97 6.89
CA LEU A 328 -4.90 6.63 7.08
C LEU A 328 -4.98 6.26 8.57
N SER A 329 -3.95 6.56 9.35
CA SER A 329 -3.93 6.26 10.78
C SER A 329 -4.96 7.10 11.57
N ALA A 330 -5.22 8.34 11.16
CA ALA A 330 -6.30 9.18 11.71
C ALA A 330 -7.70 8.68 11.30
N LEU A 331 -7.91 8.35 10.01
CA LEU A 331 -9.16 7.80 9.47
C LEU A 331 -9.55 6.48 10.14
N ALA A 332 -8.63 5.52 10.24
CA ALA A 332 -8.85 4.26 10.94
C ALA A 332 -9.31 4.48 12.39
N THR A 333 -8.64 5.37 13.11
CA THR A 333 -8.97 5.67 14.51
C THR A 333 -10.34 6.34 14.65
N LEU A 334 -10.71 7.21 13.71
CA LEU A 334 -12.05 7.80 13.64
C LEU A 334 -13.11 6.72 13.38
N GLY A 335 -12.84 5.78 12.45
CA GLY A 335 -13.71 4.63 12.16
C GLY A 335 -13.94 3.72 13.38
N LEU A 336 -12.87 3.31 14.08
CA LEU A 336 -12.96 2.51 15.32
C LEU A 336 -13.79 3.22 16.41
N LEU A 337 -13.58 4.53 16.59
CA LEU A 337 -14.27 5.31 17.63
C LEU A 337 -15.75 5.60 17.30
N THR A 338 -16.13 5.72 16.03
CA THR A 338 -17.47 6.17 15.61
C THR A 338 -18.36 5.05 15.06
N ALA A 339 -17.80 4.15 14.24
CA ALA A 339 -18.52 3.06 13.58
C ALA A 339 -18.30 1.72 14.30
N GLY A 340 -17.05 1.35 14.60
CA GLY A 340 -16.69 0.03 15.12
C GLY A 340 -17.52 -0.40 16.35
N ARG A 341 -17.62 0.46 17.36
CA ARG A 341 -18.46 0.20 18.55
C ARG A 341 -19.95 -0.03 18.25
N ARG A 342 -20.49 0.63 17.22
CA ARG A 342 -21.91 0.50 16.82
C ARG A 342 -22.14 -0.79 16.04
N TRP A 343 -21.17 -1.18 15.22
CA TRP A 343 -21.24 -2.40 14.42
C TRP A 343 -21.02 -3.65 15.29
N ALA A 344 -20.10 -3.61 16.26
CA ALA A 344 -19.90 -4.66 17.26
C ALA A 344 -21.20 -4.96 18.02
N ALA A 345 -21.84 -3.92 18.60
CA ALA A 345 -23.11 -4.06 19.30
C ALA A 345 -24.24 -4.63 18.41
N ALA A 346 -24.31 -4.22 17.13
CA ALA A 346 -25.29 -4.76 16.18
C ALA A 346 -25.06 -6.25 15.83
N LEU A 347 -23.81 -6.71 15.87
CA LEU A 347 -23.44 -8.13 15.72
C LEU A 347 -23.73 -8.93 17.01
N HIS A 348 -23.45 -8.35 18.20
CA HIS A 348 -23.85 -8.94 19.49
C HIS A 348 -25.37 -9.13 19.58
N GLU A 349 -26.18 -8.15 19.14
CA GLU A 349 -27.65 -8.28 19.07
C GLU A 349 -28.16 -9.27 18.00
N ARG A 350 -27.32 -9.65 17.02
CA ARG A 350 -27.55 -10.78 16.12
C ARG A 350 -27.13 -12.13 16.73
N GLY A 351 -26.43 -12.14 17.86
CA GLY A 351 -25.97 -13.35 18.56
C GLY A 351 -24.58 -13.84 18.16
N TRP A 352 -23.73 -12.98 17.58
CA TRP A 352 -22.32 -13.32 17.29
C TRP A 352 -21.48 -13.40 18.57
N PRO A 353 -20.45 -14.28 18.64
CA PRO A 353 -19.52 -14.31 19.77
C PRO A 353 -18.82 -12.96 19.95
N HIS A 354 -18.77 -12.45 21.19
CA HIS A 354 -18.31 -11.09 21.48
C HIS A 354 -16.97 -10.73 20.83
N HIS A 355 -15.93 -11.53 21.05
CA HIS A 355 -14.58 -11.29 20.49
C HIS A 355 -14.56 -11.27 18.95
N LEU A 356 -15.34 -12.13 18.29
CA LEU A 356 -15.40 -12.21 16.84
C LEU A 356 -16.16 -11.00 16.25
N ALA A 357 -17.26 -10.60 16.91
CA ALA A 357 -18.01 -9.41 16.57
C ALA A 357 -17.19 -8.12 16.76
N ASP A 358 -16.42 -8.02 17.84
CA ASP A 358 -15.56 -6.88 18.13
C ASP A 358 -14.44 -6.75 17.08
N GLY A 359 -13.74 -7.84 16.77
CA GLY A 359 -12.66 -7.87 15.77
C GLY A 359 -13.14 -7.57 14.34
N ILE A 360 -14.21 -8.24 13.88
CA ILE A 360 -14.81 -7.98 12.56
C ILE A 360 -15.29 -6.53 12.46
N ALA A 361 -15.95 -6.00 13.50
CA ALA A 361 -16.42 -4.63 13.51
C ALA A 361 -15.29 -3.59 13.52
N ALA A 362 -14.17 -3.86 14.20
CA ALA A 362 -13.00 -3.00 14.20
C ALA A 362 -12.30 -2.99 12.82
N ALA A 363 -12.02 -4.19 12.25
CA ALA A 363 -11.40 -4.33 10.94
C ALA A 363 -12.25 -3.70 9.83
N ALA A 364 -13.55 -4.01 9.79
CA ALA A 364 -14.47 -3.42 8.82
C ALA A 364 -14.57 -1.89 8.97
N ALA A 365 -14.60 -1.36 10.20
CA ALA A 365 -14.68 0.09 10.43
C ALA A 365 -13.38 0.82 10.06
N ALA A 366 -12.22 0.18 10.22
CA ALA A 366 -10.95 0.70 9.70
C ALA A 366 -10.95 0.72 8.17
N GLN A 367 -11.25 -0.42 7.53
CA GLN A 367 -11.22 -0.53 6.07
C GLN A 367 -12.24 0.40 5.40
N ALA A 368 -13.46 0.53 5.95
CA ALA A 368 -14.49 1.44 5.43
C ALA A 368 -14.08 2.93 5.45
N PHE A 369 -13.26 3.35 6.43
CA PHE A 369 -12.76 4.72 6.50
C PHE A 369 -11.46 4.93 5.71
N CYS A 370 -10.63 3.90 5.57
CA CYS A 370 -9.32 3.99 4.91
C CYS A 370 -9.36 3.69 3.40
N ALA A 371 -10.20 2.78 2.93
CA ALA A 371 -10.15 2.29 1.55
C ALA A 371 -10.32 3.38 0.46
N PRO A 372 -11.17 4.43 0.63
CA PRO A 372 -11.20 5.56 -0.29
C PRO A 372 -9.87 6.32 -0.41
N ALA A 373 -9.06 6.33 0.65
CA ALA A 373 -7.75 6.97 0.66
C ALA A 373 -6.61 6.03 0.22
N THR A 374 -6.72 4.70 0.41
CA THR A 374 -5.74 3.75 -0.15
C THR A 374 -5.86 3.63 -1.67
N VAL A 375 -7.06 3.79 -2.24
CA VAL A 375 -7.28 3.87 -3.71
C VAL A 375 -6.54 5.04 -4.38
N LEU A 376 -6.20 6.10 -3.64
CA LEU A 376 -5.37 7.21 -4.13
C LEU A 376 -3.87 6.86 -4.18
N LEU A 377 -3.43 5.88 -3.38
CA LEU A 377 -2.05 5.36 -3.41
C LEU A 377 -1.92 4.27 -4.46
N ALA A 378 -2.81 3.27 -4.44
CA ALA A 378 -2.81 2.14 -5.35
C ALA A 378 -4.25 1.82 -5.74
N PRO A 379 -4.61 1.77 -7.04
CA PRO A 379 -5.98 1.58 -7.52
C PRO A 379 -6.46 0.13 -7.41
N ARG A 380 -6.41 -0.43 -6.20
CA ARG A 380 -6.83 -1.79 -5.83
C ARG A 380 -7.64 -1.77 -4.53
N VAL A 381 -8.54 -2.73 -4.37
CA VAL A 381 -9.31 -2.95 -3.14
C VAL A 381 -9.15 -4.41 -2.73
N SER A 382 -8.64 -4.67 -1.52
CA SER A 382 -8.52 -6.03 -1.00
C SER A 382 -9.87 -6.59 -0.58
N LEU A 383 -10.29 -7.70 -1.21
CA LEU A 383 -11.49 -8.45 -0.81
C LEU A 383 -11.18 -9.44 0.32
N VAL A 384 -9.91 -9.80 0.52
CA VAL A 384 -9.43 -10.67 1.60
C VAL A 384 -8.93 -9.90 2.83
N GLY A 385 -8.91 -8.55 2.79
CA GLY A 385 -8.39 -7.70 3.85
C GLY A 385 -8.93 -8.01 5.24
N ILE A 386 -10.26 -8.08 5.42
CA ILE A 386 -10.89 -8.36 6.74
C ILE A 386 -10.46 -9.71 7.34
N PRO A 387 -10.59 -10.87 6.66
CA PRO A 387 -10.16 -12.15 7.23
C PRO A 387 -8.63 -12.23 7.42
N CYS A 388 -7.83 -11.66 6.52
CA CYS A 388 -6.37 -11.61 6.71
C CYS A 388 -5.98 -10.78 7.95
N ASN A 389 -6.61 -9.62 8.16
CA ASN A 389 -6.40 -8.79 9.35
C ASN A 389 -6.73 -9.54 10.65
N LEU A 390 -7.89 -10.21 10.70
CA LEU A 390 -8.33 -10.96 11.88
C LEU A 390 -7.41 -12.15 12.20
N LEU A 391 -6.91 -12.86 11.17
CA LEU A 391 -5.95 -13.95 11.36
C LEU A 391 -4.55 -13.44 11.74
N ALA A 392 -4.17 -12.24 11.29
CA ALA A 392 -2.91 -11.60 11.66
C ALA A 392 -2.91 -11.09 13.11
N GLU A 393 -4.01 -10.48 13.58
CA GLU A 393 -4.13 -9.89 14.93
C GLU A 393 -3.78 -10.90 16.05
N LEU A 394 -4.14 -12.18 15.86
CA LEU A 394 -3.80 -13.29 16.76
C LEU A 394 -2.28 -13.45 17.00
N ALA A 395 -1.46 -13.10 16.02
CA ALA A 395 -0.01 -13.24 16.06
C ALA A 395 0.74 -11.92 16.32
N VAL A 396 0.15 -10.77 15.96
CA VAL A 396 0.76 -9.43 16.18
C VAL A 396 1.13 -9.21 17.64
N ALA A 397 0.23 -9.49 18.59
CA ALA A 397 0.51 -9.24 20.01
C ALA A 397 1.60 -10.16 20.59
N PRO A 398 1.59 -11.49 20.37
CA PRO A 398 2.71 -12.37 20.73
C PRO A 398 4.05 -11.95 20.10
N ALA A 399 4.09 -11.71 18.79
CA ALA A 399 5.32 -11.31 18.09
C ALA A 399 5.88 -9.98 18.62
N THR A 400 5.00 -8.99 18.85
CA THR A 400 5.37 -7.69 19.43
C THR A 400 5.98 -7.85 20.82
N LEU A 401 5.31 -8.56 21.74
CA LEU A 401 5.76 -8.67 23.13
C LEU A 401 7.06 -9.47 23.27
N ILE A 402 7.17 -10.61 22.59
CA ILE A 402 8.38 -11.45 22.64
C ILE A 402 9.53 -10.77 21.89
N GLY A 403 9.25 -10.07 20.79
CA GLY A 403 10.22 -9.26 20.06
C GLY A 403 10.79 -8.08 20.87
N PHE A 404 9.95 -7.36 21.63
CA PHE A 404 10.45 -6.35 22.58
C PHE A 404 11.25 -6.98 23.73
N ALA A 405 10.91 -8.19 24.18
CA ALA A 405 11.71 -8.91 25.18
C ALA A 405 13.08 -9.33 24.64
N ALA A 406 13.15 -9.80 23.38
CA ALA A 406 14.41 -10.10 22.68
C ALA A 406 15.28 -8.83 22.52
N LEU A 407 14.67 -7.72 22.11
CA LEU A 407 15.33 -6.42 21.97
C LEU A 407 15.94 -5.92 23.30
N VAL A 408 15.17 -5.96 24.40
CA VAL A 408 15.61 -5.46 25.71
C VAL A 408 16.63 -6.40 26.38
N SER A 409 16.59 -7.70 26.08
CA SER A 409 17.59 -8.67 26.57
C SER A 409 18.89 -8.71 25.75
N ALA A 410 18.92 -8.18 24.52
CA ALA A 410 20.11 -8.22 23.66
C ALA A 410 21.39 -7.60 24.27
N PRO A 411 21.34 -6.50 25.04
CA PRO A 411 22.52 -5.97 25.75
C PRO A 411 22.92 -6.79 27.00
N LEU A 412 22.07 -7.70 27.47
CA LEU A 412 22.26 -8.47 28.70
C LEU A 412 22.75 -9.91 28.40
N SER A 413 22.20 -10.55 27.37
CA SER A 413 22.63 -11.86 26.89
C SER A 413 22.17 -12.10 25.45
N ALA A 414 23.14 -12.23 24.54
CA ALA A 414 22.87 -12.57 23.15
C ALA A 414 22.18 -13.94 22.99
N GLY A 415 22.44 -14.89 23.91
CA GLY A 415 21.79 -16.20 23.92
C GLY A 415 20.30 -16.11 24.29
N LEU A 416 19.96 -15.31 25.30
CA LEU A 416 18.56 -15.07 25.70
C LEU A 416 17.80 -14.31 24.61
N ALA A 417 18.41 -13.26 24.04
CA ALA A 417 17.82 -12.50 22.96
C ALA A 417 17.58 -13.35 21.71
N ARG A 418 18.52 -14.23 21.35
CA ARG A 418 18.36 -15.21 20.28
C ARG A 418 17.22 -16.20 20.56
N PHE A 419 17.16 -16.80 21.75
CA PHE A 419 16.07 -17.71 22.11
C PHE A 419 14.69 -17.02 22.05
N LEU A 420 14.59 -15.78 22.51
CA LEU A 420 13.36 -14.98 22.40
C LEU A 420 13.04 -14.60 20.95
N ALA A 421 14.05 -14.31 20.11
CA ALA A 421 13.85 -14.09 18.67
C ALA A 421 13.38 -15.37 17.94
N GLU A 422 13.91 -16.54 18.30
CA GLU A 422 13.47 -17.85 17.78
C GLU A 422 12.02 -18.15 18.21
N LEU A 423 11.65 -17.84 19.46
CA LEU A 423 10.27 -17.96 19.94
C LEU A 423 9.31 -16.95 19.26
N ALA A 424 9.76 -15.72 19.01
CA ALA A 424 9.02 -14.72 18.25
C ALA A 424 8.97 -15.03 16.74
N GLY A 425 9.84 -15.90 16.24
CA GLY A 425 9.83 -16.40 14.86
C GLY A 425 8.49 -17.04 14.51
N TRP A 426 7.97 -17.93 15.37
CA TRP A 426 6.71 -18.66 15.15
C TRP A 426 5.49 -17.77 14.80
N PRO A 427 5.09 -16.77 15.62
CA PRO A 427 4.00 -15.87 15.24
C PRO A 427 4.37 -14.97 14.05
N THR A 428 5.64 -14.68 13.82
CA THR A 428 6.08 -13.88 12.66
C THR A 428 5.97 -14.67 11.34
N GLU A 429 6.28 -15.97 11.35
CA GLU A 429 6.06 -16.88 10.21
C GLU A 429 4.57 -17.07 9.94
N TRP A 430 3.73 -17.07 10.96
CA TRP A 430 2.27 -17.05 10.78
C TRP A 430 1.79 -15.80 10.05
N LEU A 431 2.31 -14.61 10.37
CA LEU A 431 1.98 -13.37 9.65
C LEU A 431 2.37 -13.47 8.16
N ALA A 432 3.58 -13.97 7.86
CA ALA A 432 4.02 -14.19 6.49
C ALA A 432 3.15 -15.23 5.76
N ALA A 433 2.75 -16.31 6.44
CA ALA A 433 1.88 -17.33 5.89
C ALA A 433 0.48 -16.78 5.59
N VAL A 434 -0.12 -15.99 6.48
CA VAL A 434 -1.45 -15.37 6.25
C VAL A 434 -1.41 -14.41 5.06
N ALA A 435 -0.36 -13.59 4.94
CA ALA A 435 -0.20 -12.68 3.80
C ALA A 435 -0.05 -13.45 2.48
N ARG A 436 0.91 -14.39 2.39
CA ARG A 436 1.19 -15.14 1.16
C ARG A 436 0.03 -16.05 0.72
N HIS A 437 -0.69 -16.69 1.66
CA HIS A 437 -1.87 -17.48 1.31
C HIS A 437 -3.09 -16.62 0.97
N GLY A 438 -3.27 -15.46 1.62
CA GLY A 438 -4.34 -14.51 1.30
C GLY A 438 -4.18 -13.93 -0.11
N ALA A 439 -2.96 -13.52 -0.47
CA ALA A 439 -2.64 -13.00 -1.80
C ALA A 439 -2.79 -14.06 -2.92
N ALA A 440 -2.60 -15.34 -2.60
CA ALA A 440 -2.75 -16.45 -3.55
C ALA A 440 -4.22 -16.84 -3.85
N LEU A 441 -5.22 -16.21 -3.21
CA LEU A 441 -6.63 -16.50 -3.47
C LEU A 441 -7.10 -15.86 -4.80
N PRO A 442 -7.88 -16.58 -5.63
CA PRO A 442 -8.40 -16.02 -6.88
C PRO A 442 -9.37 -14.88 -6.57
N GLY A 443 -9.04 -13.66 -7.02
CA GLY A 443 -9.79 -12.45 -6.70
C GLY A 443 -9.51 -11.91 -5.29
N ALA A 444 -8.32 -12.15 -4.73
CA ALA A 444 -7.89 -11.56 -3.46
C ALA A 444 -7.99 -10.02 -3.44
N GLU A 445 -7.69 -9.40 -4.58
CA GLU A 445 -7.89 -7.97 -4.84
C GLU A 445 -8.74 -7.72 -6.08
N LEU A 446 -9.29 -6.51 -6.14
CA LEU A 446 -10.07 -5.96 -7.24
C LEU A 446 -9.40 -4.68 -7.75
N ALA A 447 -9.04 -4.64 -9.05
CA ALA A 447 -8.58 -3.42 -9.70
C ALA A 447 -9.71 -2.37 -9.76
N TRP A 448 -9.50 -1.23 -9.13
CA TRP A 448 -10.46 -0.13 -9.05
C TRP A 448 -10.16 0.96 -10.09
N THR A 449 -10.95 2.04 -10.10
CA THR A 449 -10.58 3.26 -10.82
C THR A 449 -9.58 4.07 -9.99
N PRO A 450 -8.54 4.70 -10.58
CA PRO A 450 -7.58 5.50 -9.82
C PRO A 450 -8.08 6.93 -9.53
N GLY A 451 -7.32 7.62 -8.68
CA GLY A 451 -7.48 9.05 -8.42
C GLY A 451 -8.79 9.40 -7.71
N TRP A 452 -9.12 10.69 -7.72
CA TRP A 452 -10.26 11.21 -6.95
C TRP A 452 -11.62 10.64 -7.35
N LEU A 453 -11.81 10.30 -8.63
CA LEU A 453 -13.03 9.60 -9.07
C LEU A 453 -13.12 8.19 -8.45
N GLY A 454 -12.00 7.48 -8.36
CA GLY A 454 -11.90 6.20 -7.65
C GLY A 454 -12.22 6.29 -6.17
N ALA A 455 -11.63 7.26 -5.48
CA ALA A 455 -11.88 7.51 -4.07
C ALA A 455 -13.35 7.85 -3.79
N VAL A 456 -13.95 8.74 -4.59
CA VAL A 456 -15.36 9.16 -4.43
C VAL A 456 -16.32 8.02 -4.75
N THR A 457 -16.12 7.28 -5.85
CA THR A 457 -16.97 6.13 -6.20
C THR A 457 -16.90 5.02 -5.15
N LEU A 458 -15.71 4.72 -4.61
CA LEU A 458 -15.57 3.75 -3.52
C LEU A 458 -16.22 4.26 -2.22
N ALA A 459 -16.04 5.53 -1.85
CA ALA A 459 -16.69 6.11 -0.66
C ALA A 459 -18.22 6.04 -0.76
N VAL A 460 -18.80 6.36 -1.92
CA VAL A 460 -20.25 6.23 -2.17
C VAL A 460 -20.68 4.76 -2.11
N THR A 461 -19.90 3.83 -2.66
CA THR A 461 -20.18 2.38 -2.62
C THR A 461 -20.16 1.84 -1.18
N VAL A 462 -19.16 2.23 -0.38
CA VAL A 462 -19.04 1.86 1.04
C VAL A 462 -20.21 2.42 1.84
N LEU A 463 -20.57 3.70 1.65
CA LEU A 463 -21.75 4.30 2.31
C LEU A 463 -23.04 3.57 1.91
N ALA A 464 -23.24 3.28 0.63
CA ALA A 464 -24.38 2.52 0.13
C ALA A 464 -24.46 1.12 0.76
N ALA A 465 -23.33 0.41 0.86
CA ALA A 465 -23.24 -0.89 1.53
C ALA A 465 -23.58 -0.78 3.04
N CYS A 466 -23.09 0.24 3.74
CA CYS A 466 -23.43 0.50 5.14
C CYS A 466 -24.92 0.80 5.35
N PHE A 467 -25.59 1.49 4.41
CA PHE A 467 -27.03 1.72 4.45
C PHE A 467 -27.86 0.48 4.03
N ALA A 468 -27.31 -0.40 3.19
CA ALA A 468 -27.96 -1.62 2.73
C ALA A 468 -27.84 -2.81 3.72
N ALA A 469 -26.73 -2.92 4.47
CA ALA A 469 -26.49 -4.05 5.37
C ALA A 469 -27.61 -4.31 6.40
N PRO A 470 -28.27 -3.30 7.02
CA PRO A 470 -29.42 -3.53 7.90
C PRO A 470 -30.66 -4.11 7.21
N LEU A 471 -30.76 -4.03 5.89
CA LEU A 471 -31.86 -4.59 5.07
C LEU A 471 -31.57 -6.01 4.58
N LEU A 472 -30.29 -6.35 4.40
CA LEU A 472 -29.82 -7.66 3.91
C LEU A 472 -29.63 -8.68 5.04
N LEU A 473 -29.23 -8.24 6.24
CA LEU A 473 -29.05 -9.11 7.39
C LEU A 473 -30.40 -9.41 8.08
N PRO A 474 -30.72 -10.68 8.41
CA PRO A 474 -31.98 -11.03 9.07
C PRO A 474 -32.15 -10.29 10.41
N PRO A 475 -33.38 -9.91 10.80
CA PRO A 475 -33.63 -9.06 11.97
C PRO A 475 -33.12 -9.71 13.27
N GLY A 476 -32.58 -8.89 14.18
CA GLY A 476 -31.97 -9.38 15.42
C GLY A 476 -32.98 -10.00 16.39
N ARG A 477 -32.51 -10.79 17.36
CA ARG A 477 -33.38 -11.57 18.27
C ARG A 477 -34.40 -10.68 19.00
N ARG A 478 -33.98 -9.50 19.47
CA ARG A 478 -34.84 -8.48 20.12
C ARG A 478 -35.98 -7.98 19.23
N GLU A 479 -35.81 -7.95 17.91
CA GLU A 479 -36.86 -7.54 16.97
C GLU A 479 -37.83 -8.71 16.68
N GLN A 480 -37.32 -9.94 16.63
CA GLN A 480 -38.15 -11.15 16.59
C GLN A 480 -38.97 -11.33 17.87
N GLU A 481 -38.38 -11.10 19.05
CA GLU A 481 -39.04 -11.10 20.36
C GLU A 481 -40.13 -10.01 20.45
N ARG A 482 -39.86 -8.80 19.95
CA ARG A 482 -40.88 -7.74 19.86
C ARG A 482 -42.00 -8.06 18.87
N ALA A 483 -41.70 -8.74 17.78
CA ALA A 483 -42.71 -9.19 16.80
C ALA A 483 -43.58 -10.34 17.36
N GLY A 484 -42.97 -11.37 17.96
CA GLY A 484 -43.66 -12.52 18.56
C GLY A 484 -44.40 -12.17 19.85
N GLY A 485 -43.82 -11.30 20.69
CA GLY A 485 -44.44 -10.79 21.92
C GLY A 485 -45.72 -10.00 21.66
N SER A 486 -45.90 -9.44 20.45
CA SER A 486 -47.16 -8.82 20.02
C SER A 486 -48.29 -9.85 19.81
N ALA A 487 -47.96 -11.11 19.48
CA ALA A 487 -48.93 -12.20 19.42
C ALA A 487 -49.19 -12.79 20.82
N ALA A 488 -48.13 -13.17 21.54
CA ALA A 488 -48.23 -13.83 22.84
C ALA A 488 -48.78 -12.93 23.96
N GLY A 489 -48.36 -11.66 24.01
CA GLY A 489 -48.72 -10.70 25.07
C GLY A 489 -50.20 -10.29 25.11
N ARG A 490 -51.01 -10.74 24.14
CA ARG A 490 -52.47 -10.60 24.13
C ARG A 490 -53.20 -11.72 24.89
N TRP A 491 -52.57 -12.89 25.04
CA TRP A 491 -53.19 -14.06 25.69
C TRP A 491 -52.85 -14.17 27.18
N SER A 492 -51.76 -13.56 27.65
CA SER A 492 -51.39 -13.55 29.07
C SER A 492 -52.11 -12.48 29.89
N ARG A 493 -52.35 -11.29 29.33
CA ARG A 493 -53.02 -10.17 30.05
C ARG A 493 -54.48 -10.43 30.41
N ALA A 494 -55.13 -11.40 29.76
CA ALA A 494 -56.52 -11.80 30.04
C ALA A 494 -56.68 -12.66 31.30
N ARG A 495 -55.60 -12.99 32.02
CA ARG A 495 -55.63 -13.93 33.17
C ARG A 495 -55.03 -13.41 34.48
N SER A 496 -54.77 -12.10 34.59
CA SER A 496 -54.19 -11.48 35.80
C SER A 496 -54.93 -10.21 36.27
N ALA A 497 -56.16 -9.99 35.79
CA ALA A 497 -57.02 -8.89 36.21
C ALA A 497 -57.96 -9.31 37.37
N ALA A 498 -57.39 -9.72 38.50
CA ALA A 498 -58.15 -10.12 39.69
C ALA A 498 -57.40 -9.76 41.00
N ARG A 499 -57.83 -8.66 41.63
CA ARG A 499 -57.60 -8.22 43.03
C ARG A 499 -56.17 -8.22 43.62
N PRO A 500 -55.63 -7.03 43.90
CA PRO A 500 -54.86 -6.68 45.11
C PRO A 500 -55.76 -5.90 46.12
N PRO A 501 -55.26 -5.35 47.26
CA PRO A 501 -54.13 -5.74 48.11
C PRO A 501 -54.47 -5.84 49.62
N GLU A 502 -53.59 -6.46 50.41
CA GLU A 502 -53.35 -6.24 51.85
C GLU A 502 -51.97 -6.87 52.18
N VAL A 503 -51.13 -6.47 53.14
CA VAL A 503 -51.20 -5.43 54.20
C VAL A 503 -49.88 -4.61 54.18
N VAL A 504 -49.91 -3.36 54.66
CA VAL A 504 -48.71 -2.66 55.17
C VAL A 504 -48.99 -2.19 56.59
N THR A 505 -48.07 -2.43 57.52
CA THR A 505 -48.13 -1.90 58.90
C THR A 505 -46.77 -1.39 59.36
N SER A 506 -46.68 -0.09 59.65
CA SER A 506 -45.94 0.48 60.79
C SER A 506 -46.00 2.02 60.74
N ASP A 507 -47.09 2.58 61.28
CA ASP A 507 -47.08 3.98 61.73
C ASP A 507 -46.43 4.07 63.11
N ALA A 508 -45.74 5.19 63.37
CA ALA A 508 -45.37 5.61 64.71
C ALA A 508 -45.26 7.14 64.82
N LEU A 509 -46.28 7.74 65.44
CA LEU A 509 -46.22 8.98 66.23
C LEU A 509 -46.04 10.34 65.50
N SER A 510 -47.16 10.84 64.97
CA SER A 510 -47.96 11.94 65.57
C SER A 510 -47.41 13.38 65.79
N LEU A 511 -48.39 14.31 65.63
CA LEU A 511 -48.55 15.68 66.18
C LEU A 511 -48.06 16.91 65.35
N ASP A 512 -49.07 17.74 65.05
CA ASP A 512 -49.13 19.22 65.13
C ASP A 512 -48.33 20.13 64.18
N ALA A 513 -48.86 21.28 63.71
CA ALA A 513 -50.25 21.77 63.69
C ALA A 513 -50.43 22.99 62.75
N LEU A 514 -51.70 23.42 62.60
CA LEU A 514 -52.19 24.76 62.20
C LEU A 514 -52.20 25.19 60.71
N SER A 515 -53.35 25.78 60.38
CA SER A 515 -53.76 26.53 59.17
C SER A 515 -54.02 27.99 59.60
N PRO A 516 -54.62 28.91 58.82
CA PRO A 516 -54.96 28.91 57.38
C PRO A 516 -54.51 30.19 56.64
N ASP A 517 -54.82 30.30 55.34
CA ASP A 517 -55.61 31.44 54.83
C ASP A 517 -56.18 31.17 53.42
N ALA A 518 -57.22 31.91 53.02
CA ALA A 518 -58.12 31.64 51.88
C ALA A 518 -58.40 32.97 51.08
N PRO A 519 -59.43 33.14 50.21
CA PRO A 519 -60.45 32.20 49.70
C PRO A 519 -60.86 32.33 48.19
N SER A 520 -61.73 31.40 47.75
CA SER A 520 -62.75 31.54 46.68
C SER A 520 -62.28 31.71 45.21
N PHE A 521 -63.06 31.41 44.16
CA PHE A 521 -64.52 31.20 44.03
C PHE A 521 -64.91 29.92 43.24
N GLU A 522 -66.19 29.53 43.32
CA GLU A 522 -66.76 28.27 42.78
C GLU A 522 -67.43 28.40 41.39
N ALA A 523 -67.65 27.26 40.70
CA ALA A 523 -68.95 26.94 40.08
C ALA A 523 -69.12 25.44 39.72
N LEU A 524 -70.25 24.89 40.19
CA LEU A 524 -71.09 23.72 39.85
C LEU A 524 -70.95 23.02 38.45
N ALA A 525 -71.48 21.81 38.17
CA ALA A 525 -71.96 20.64 38.96
C ALA A 525 -72.51 19.54 37.98
N VAL A 526 -73.19 18.51 38.52
CA VAL A 526 -74.16 17.56 37.88
C VAL A 526 -73.61 16.24 37.29
N ASP A 527 -73.74 15.20 38.12
CA ASP A 527 -74.08 13.79 37.82
C ASP A 527 -75.59 13.61 38.21
N PRO A 528 -76.36 12.51 37.93
CA PRO A 528 -76.13 11.29 37.13
C PRO A 528 -77.24 11.01 36.08
N ARG A 529 -77.22 9.83 35.43
CA ARG A 529 -78.40 8.92 35.35
C ARG A 529 -78.17 7.53 34.71
N PHE A 530 -78.85 6.55 35.32
CA PHE A 530 -79.24 5.20 34.86
C PHE A 530 -78.18 4.12 34.54
N ALA A 531 -78.51 2.91 35.02
CA ALA A 531 -77.84 1.64 34.78
C ALA A 531 -78.82 0.65 34.10
N ASP A 532 -78.41 -0.62 34.04
CA ASP A 532 -79.20 -1.82 33.66
C ASP A 532 -79.68 -1.98 32.21
N ALA A 533 -78.97 -2.85 31.48
CA ALA A 533 -79.58 -4.00 30.80
C ALA A 533 -78.53 -5.14 30.67
N ARG A 534 -78.98 -6.39 30.48
CA ARG A 534 -78.11 -7.58 30.39
C ARG A 534 -78.28 -8.32 29.05
N PHE A 535 -77.29 -9.19 28.76
CA PHE A 535 -77.37 -10.41 27.93
C PHE A 535 -77.34 -10.33 26.39
N ALA A 536 -76.94 -11.49 25.85
CA ALA A 536 -77.11 -12.05 24.51
C ALA A 536 -76.01 -11.83 23.43
N ASP A 537 -75.70 -12.93 22.75
CA ASP A 537 -74.71 -13.09 21.68
C ASP A 537 -75.03 -12.33 20.38
N ALA A 538 -73.99 -11.83 19.72
CA ALA A 538 -73.85 -11.93 18.27
C ALA A 538 -72.36 -11.93 17.87
N ARG A 539 -71.97 -12.78 16.91
CA ARG A 539 -70.57 -12.85 16.42
C ARG A 539 -70.38 -11.94 15.21
N SER A 540 -69.25 -11.25 15.13
CA SER A 540 -68.76 -10.62 13.89
C SER A 540 -67.23 -10.51 13.89
N PRO A 541 -66.51 -10.90 12.82
CA PRO A 541 -65.06 -10.94 12.81
C PRO A 541 -64.44 -9.55 12.57
N GLY A 542 -63.56 -9.11 13.47
CA GLY A 542 -62.94 -7.78 13.42
C GLY A 542 -61.96 -7.57 12.26
N VAL A 543 -62.34 -6.76 11.27
CA VAL A 543 -61.46 -6.29 10.19
C VAL A 543 -60.56 -5.17 10.69
N GLY A 544 -59.29 -5.47 10.97
CA GLY A 544 -58.28 -4.46 11.30
C GLY A 544 -57.87 -3.60 10.07
N PRO A 545 -57.68 -2.28 10.22
CA PRO A 545 -57.54 -1.37 9.07
C PRO A 545 -56.27 -1.65 8.23
N PRO A 546 -56.38 -1.86 6.90
CA PRO A 546 -55.26 -2.31 6.07
C PRO A 546 -54.21 -1.22 5.74
N ALA A 547 -54.55 0.06 5.92
CA ALA A 547 -53.73 1.20 5.48
C ALA A 547 -52.30 1.19 6.07
N VAL A 548 -52.16 0.99 7.38
CA VAL A 548 -50.85 1.04 8.09
C VAL A 548 -49.92 -0.11 7.70
N ARG A 549 -50.46 -1.23 7.17
CA ARG A 549 -49.65 -2.33 6.60
C ARG A 549 -49.20 -2.04 5.17
N ARG A 550 -50.01 -1.34 4.36
CA ARG A 550 -49.65 -1.01 2.96
C ARG A 550 -48.46 -0.05 2.86
N SER A 551 -48.44 1.03 3.64
CA SER A 551 -47.31 2.00 3.64
C SER A 551 -45.96 1.35 4.00
N ARG A 552 -45.95 0.50 5.04
CA ARG A 552 -44.74 -0.26 5.44
C ARG A 552 -44.29 -1.29 4.40
N ARG A 553 -45.19 -1.81 3.55
CA ARG A 553 -44.82 -2.65 2.39
C ARG A 553 -44.20 -1.80 1.27
N LEU A 554 -44.82 -0.68 0.90
CA LEU A 554 -44.31 0.21 -0.15
C LEU A 554 -42.89 0.72 0.16
N VAL A 555 -42.64 1.18 1.40
CA VAL A 555 -41.30 1.62 1.83
C VAL A 555 -40.26 0.49 1.78
N ARG A 556 -40.66 -0.77 2.02
CA ARG A 556 -39.76 -1.93 1.88
C ARG A 556 -39.47 -2.26 0.42
N VAL A 557 -40.49 -2.22 -0.45
CA VAL A 557 -40.33 -2.48 -1.91
C VAL A 557 -39.46 -1.40 -2.56
N ALA A 558 -39.70 -0.12 -2.26
CA ALA A 558 -38.88 0.99 -2.76
C ALA A 558 -37.42 0.86 -2.31
N ARG A 559 -37.17 0.50 -1.04
CA ARG A 559 -35.80 0.25 -0.54
C ARG A 559 -35.15 -0.97 -1.19
N ALA A 560 -35.91 -2.05 -1.43
CA ALA A 560 -35.40 -3.23 -2.12
C ALA A 560 -35.04 -2.92 -3.59
N LEU A 561 -35.85 -2.11 -4.30
CA LEU A 561 -35.54 -1.63 -5.64
C LEU A 561 -34.28 -0.76 -5.68
N VAL A 562 -34.12 0.17 -4.73
CA VAL A 562 -32.90 0.99 -4.63
C VAL A 562 -31.66 0.13 -4.34
N VAL A 563 -31.75 -0.85 -3.44
CA VAL A 563 -30.64 -1.81 -3.20
C VAL A 563 -30.36 -2.65 -4.44
N ALA A 564 -31.37 -3.15 -5.14
CA ALA A 564 -31.19 -3.92 -6.37
C ALA A 564 -30.54 -3.10 -7.49
N LEU A 565 -30.93 -1.83 -7.67
CA LEU A 565 -30.32 -0.90 -8.62
C LEU A 565 -28.86 -0.57 -8.26
N LEU A 566 -28.57 -0.36 -6.97
CA LEU A 566 -27.20 -0.12 -6.50
C LEU A 566 -26.31 -1.36 -6.67
N VAL A 567 -26.82 -2.56 -6.39
CA VAL A 567 -26.10 -3.82 -6.62
C VAL A 567 -25.91 -4.09 -8.12
N ALA A 568 -26.93 -3.86 -8.96
CA ALA A 568 -26.82 -4.01 -10.40
C ALA A 568 -25.83 -3.02 -11.01
N GLY A 569 -25.85 -1.75 -10.58
CA GLY A 569 -24.87 -0.73 -10.98
C GLY A 569 -23.45 -1.07 -10.52
N PHE A 570 -23.29 -1.58 -9.30
CA PHE A 570 -22.00 -2.07 -8.80
C PHE A 570 -21.50 -3.28 -9.60
N VAL A 571 -22.36 -4.24 -9.93
CA VAL A 571 -22.01 -5.41 -10.76
C VAL A 571 -21.66 -4.99 -12.20
N ALA A 572 -22.37 -4.03 -12.79
CA ALA A 572 -22.02 -3.48 -14.11
C ALA A 572 -20.68 -2.72 -14.09
N LEU A 573 -20.39 -1.99 -13.01
CA LEU A 573 -19.11 -1.30 -12.81
C LEU A 573 -17.94 -2.28 -12.56
N LEU A 574 -18.19 -3.38 -11.85
CA LEU A 574 -17.24 -4.47 -11.62
C LEU A 574 -16.89 -5.21 -12.91
N LEU A 575 -17.90 -5.62 -13.67
CA LEU A 575 -17.73 -6.45 -14.87
C LEU A 575 -17.22 -5.67 -16.09
N ARG A 576 -17.25 -4.32 -16.04
CA ARG A 576 -16.92 -3.38 -17.14
C ARG A 576 -17.23 -3.93 -18.54
N PRO A 577 -18.51 -4.29 -18.88
CA PRO A 577 -18.81 -4.96 -20.13
C PRO A 577 -18.30 -4.13 -21.34
N PRO A 578 -17.57 -4.73 -22.31
CA PRO A 578 -16.91 -3.96 -23.38
C PRO A 578 -17.84 -3.04 -24.17
N ALA A 579 -19.12 -3.40 -24.31
CA ALA A 579 -20.14 -2.54 -24.91
C ALA A 579 -20.42 -1.27 -24.08
N LEU A 580 -20.53 -1.38 -22.75
CA LEU A 580 -20.74 -0.24 -21.85
C LEU A 580 -19.51 0.66 -21.78
N VAL A 581 -18.30 0.08 -21.75
CA VAL A 581 -17.04 0.84 -21.80
C VAL A 581 -16.94 1.60 -23.13
N ARG A 582 -17.22 0.96 -24.26
CA ARG A 582 -17.19 1.60 -25.58
C ARG A 582 -18.22 2.72 -25.74
N ILE A 583 -19.43 2.54 -25.21
CA ILE A 583 -20.46 3.60 -25.18
C ILE A 583 -20.03 4.79 -24.30
N ALA A 584 -19.34 4.55 -23.18
CA ALA A 584 -18.94 5.59 -22.23
C ALA A 584 -17.62 6.31 -22.59
N THR A 585 -16.71 5.67 -23.35
CA THR A 585 -15.33 6.16 -23.59
C THR A 585 -14.92 6.22 -25.07
N GLY A 586 -15.67 5.60 -25.97
CA GLY A 586 -15.24 5.37 -27.36
C GLY A 586 -14.18 4.28 -27.54
N TRP A 587 -13.68 3.67 -26.46
CA TRP A 587 -12.61 2.67 -26.49
C TRP A 587 -13.14 1.23 -26.24
N PRO A 588 -12.62 0.20 -26.93
CA PRO A 588 -11.67 0.28 -28.04
C PRO A 588 -12.38 0.75 -29.34
N PRO A 589 -11.73 1.60 -30.16
CA PRO A 589 -12.32 2.15 -31.38
C PRO A 589 -12.47 1.09 -32.48
N VAL A 590 -13.54 1.20 -33.26
CA VAL A 590 -13.77 0.36 -34.45
C VAL A 590 -12.87 0.83 -35.60
N GLY A 591 -12.32 -0.11 -36.37
CA GLY A 591 -11.40 0.20 -37.49
C GLY A 591 -9.98 0.57 -37.07
N ALA A 592 -9.50 0.06 -35.93
CA ALA A 592 -8.10 0.20 -35.53
C ALA A 592 -7.18 -0.67 -36.41
N ARG A 593 -6.17 -0.06 -37.02
CA ARG A 593 -5.13 -0.73 -37.82
C ARG A 593 -3.91 -1.10 -37.00
N LEU A 594 -3.61 -0.31 -35.98
CA LEU A 594 -2.56 -0.56 -34.99
C LEU A 594 -2.99 0.03 -33.65
N VAL A 595 -2.67 -0.63 -32.54
CA VAL A 595 -2.76 -0.05 -31.19
C VAL A 595 -1.43 -0.24 -30.47
N MET A 596 -0.83 0.86 -30.00
CA MET A 596 0.35 0.85 -29.14
C MET A 596 -0.10 1.00 -27.70
N CYS A 597 0.09 -0.04 -26.90
CA CYS A 597 -0.39 -0.14 -25.52
C CYS A 597 0.58 0.56 -24.54
N SER A 598 0.04 1.26 -23.54
CA SER A 598 0.88 1.82 -22.47
C SER A 598 1.22 0.75 -21.43
N VAL A 599 2.30 0.01 -21.69
CA VAL A 599 2.86 -1.07 -20.83
C VAL A 599 3.98 -0.60 -19.89
N GLY A 600 4.15 0.71 -19.71
CA GLY A 600 5.28 1.28 -18.98
C GLY A 600 6.47 1.53 -19.91
N GLN A 601 7.68 1.26 -19.44
CA GLN A 601 8.88 1.33 -20.29
C GLN A 601 9.00 0.04 -21.08
N GLY A 602 8.67 0.08 -22.37
CA GLY A 602 8.70 -1.09 -23.25
C GLY A 602 7.73 -0.99 -24.42
N ASP A 603 7.74 -2.00 -25.29
CA ASP A 603 6.86 -2.08 -26.46
C ASP A 603 5.77 -3.13 -26.27
N LEU A 604 4.52 -2.78 -26.59
CA LEU A 604 3.47 -3.72 -26.94
C LEU A 604 2.61 -3.08 -28.04
N LEU A 605 2.68 -3.62 -29.24
CA LEU A 605 1.86 -3.20 -30.38
C LEU A 605 0.92 -4.32 -30.79
N VAL A 606 -0.33 -3.98 -31.05
CA VAL A 606 -1.40 -4.89 -31.46
C VAL A 606 -1.86 -4.49 -32.85
N LEU A 607 -1.74 -5.40 -33.81
CA LEU A 607 -2.18 -5.27 -35.20
C LEU A 607 -3.45 -6.11 -35.37
N PRO A 608 -4.65 -5.50 -35.30
CA PRO A 608 -5.89 -6.27 -35.30
C PRO A 608 -6.19 -6.85 -36.69
N VAL A 609 -6.63 -8.11 -36.73
CA VAL A 609 -6.99 -8.81 -37.98
C VAL A 609 -8.47 -8.57 -38.27
N PRO A 610 -8.85 -7.86 -39.36
CA PRO A 610 -10.25 -7.58 -39.63
C PRO A 610 -11.05 -8.86 -39.94
N ALA A 611 -12.16 -9.06 -39.22
CA ALA A 611 -13.06 -10.20 -39.42
C ALA A 611 -14.12 -9.97 -40.54
N GLY A 612 -13.84 -9.06 -41.48
CA GLY A 612 -14.70 -8.69 -42.61
C GLY A 612 -15.73 -7.59 -42.31
N PRO A 613 -16.42 -7.04 -43.34
CA PRO A 613 -17.18 -5.78 -43.23
C PRO A 613 -18.41 -5.79 -42.32
N ALA A 614 -18.90 -6.98 -41.94
CA ALA A 614 -20.09 -7.15 -41.08
C ALA A 614 -19.75 -7.61 -39.65
N ALA A 615 -18.46 -7.78 -39.32
CA ALA A 615 -18.02 -8.17 -37.99
C ALA A 615 -17.91 -6.97 -37.04
N GLY A 616 -17.86 -7.26 -35.74
CA GLY A 616 -17.70 -6.23 -34.69
C GLY A 616 -16.25 -5.74 -34.55
N ALA A 617 -15.83 -5.47 -33.32
CA ALA A 617 -14.40 -5.33 -33.06
C ALA A 617 -13.70 -6.69 -33.27
N PRO A 618 -12.50 -6.72 -33.85
CA PRO A 618 -11.78 -7.96 -34.11
C PRO A 618 -11.42 -8.68 -32.82
N ASP A 619 -11.62 -10.00 -32.78
CA ASP A 619 -11.24 -10.88 -31.67
C ASP A 619 -9.81 -11.43 -31.81
N THR A 620 -9.20 -11.18 -32.96
CA THR A 620 -7.95 -11.77 -33.45
C THR A 620 -6.95 -10.67 -33.79
N ALA A 621 -5.70 -10.83 -33.38
CA ALA A 621 -4.61 -9.90 -33.71
C ALA A 621 -3.29 -10.61 -34.01
N VAL A 622 -2.38 -9.89 -34.67
CA VAL A 622 -0.93 -10.10 -34.55
C VAL A 622 -0.42 -9.15 -33.47
N VAL A 623 0.55 -9.60 -32.66
CA VAL A 623 1.12 -8.82 -31.56
C VAL A 623 2.63 -8.69 -31.80
N VAL A 624 3.16 -7.47 -31.66
CA VAL A 624 4.60 -7.18 -31.76
C VAL A 624 5.07 -6.68 -30.39
N ASP A 625 6.00 -7.42 -29.80
CA ASP A 625 6.46 -7.33 -28.41
C ASP A 625 5.34 -7.45 -27.36
N ALA A 626 5.72 -7.56 -26.09
CA ALA A 626 4.83 -7.89 -24.97
C ALA A 626 4.96 -6.96 -23.76
N GLY A 627 5.89 -6.01 -23.77
CA GLY A 627 6.20 -5.10 -22.67
C GLY A 627 6.94 -5.76 -21.50
N PRO A 628 7.24 -5.00 -20.43
CA PRO A 628 7.82 -5.53 -19.20
C PRO A 628 6.78 -6.19 -18.27
N ASP A 629 5.49 -5.84 -18.38
CA ASP A 629 4.47 -6.20 -17.39
C ASP A 629 3.39 -7.13 -17.97
N PRO A 630 3.32 -8.41 -17.52
CA PRO A 630 2.24 -9.33 -17.87
C PRO A 630 0.83 -8.82 -17.52
N ALA A 631 0.67 -8.00 -16.49
CA ALA A 631 -0.64 -7.47 -16.09
C ALA A 631 -1.12 -6.37 -17.04
N ALA A 632 -0.26 -5.41 -17.40
CA ALA A 632 -0.55 -4.39 -18.42
C ALA A 632 -0.77 -4.99 -19.82
N ALA A 633 -0.01 -6.04 -20.17
CA ALA A 633 -0.14 -6.76 -21.44
C ALA A 633 -1.48 -7.49 -21.56
N ASP A 634 -1.85 -8.28 -20.54
CA ASP A 634 -3.18 -8.91 -20.48
C ASP A 634 -4.28 -7.85 -20.46
N ALA A 635 -4.11 -6.77 -19.70
CA ALA A 635 -5.08 -5.68 -19.65
C ALA A 635 -5.33 -5.05 -21.01
N CYS A 636 -4.29 -4.72 -21.77
CA CYS A 636 -4.49 -4.12 -23.10
C CYS A 636 -5.23 -5.05 -24.05
N LEU A 637 -4.79 -6.30 -24.16
CA LEU A 637 -5.40 -7.26 -25.08
C LEU A 637 -6.84 -7.61 -24.67
N ARG A 638 -7.15 -7.64 -23.37
CA ARG A 638 -8.51 -7.84 -22.84
C ARG A 638 -9.41 -6.64 -23.12
N ASP A 639 -8.92 -5.43 -22.88
CA ASP A 639 -9.69 -4.19 -23.10
C ASP A 639 -9.94 -3.93 -24.61
N LEU A 640 -9.03 -4.40 -25.48
CA LEU A 640 -9.21 -4.46 -26.93
C LEU A 640 -10.20 -5.55 -27.39
N GLY A 641 -10.49 -6.56 -26.55
CA GLY A 641 -11.35 -7.70 -26.88
C GLY A 641 -10.65 -8.88 -27.57
N ILE A 642 -9.31 -8.89 -27.60
CA ILE A 642 -8.52 -9.93 -28.27
C ILE A 642 -8.55 -11.23 -27.46
N THR A 643 -9.08 -12.30 -28.08
CA THR A 643 -9.13 -13.67 -27.53
C THR A 643 -8.21 -14.64 -28.28
N ARG A 644 -7.84 -14.30 -29.52
CA ARG A 644 -6.91 -15.05 -30.38
C ARG A 644 -5.73 -14.17 -30.78
N VAL A 645 -4.52 -14.70 -30.70
CA VAL A 645 -3.32 -14.06 -31.24
C VAL A 645 -2.75 -14.98 -32.32
N ALA A 646 -2.80 -14.55 -33.57
CA ALA A 646 -2.32 -15.35 -34.70
C ALA A 646 -0.81 -15.59 -34.59
N LEU A 647 -0.07 -14.54 -34.24
CA LEU A 647 1.38 -14.53 -34.05
C LEU A 647 1.75 -13.51 -32.97
N VAL A 648 2.65 -13.87 -32.06
CA VAL A 648 3.40 -12.91 -31.23
C VAL A 648 4.80 -12.82 -31.81
N LEU A 649 5.23 -11.67 -32.31
CA LEU A 649 6.58 -11.44 -32.81
C LEU A 649 7.36 -10.63 -31.77
N LEU A 650 8.38 -11.23 -31.15
CA LEU A 650 9.31 -10.55 -30.25
C LEU A 650 10.48 -10.01 -31.07
N THR A 651 10.65 -8.69 -31.08
CA THR A 651 11.71 -8.01 -31.82
C THR A 651 13.07 -8.42 -31.29
N HIS A 652 13.23 -8.51 -29.97
CA HIS A 652 14.41 -9.05 -29.29
C HIS A 652 14.06 -9.48 -27.84
N PHE A 653 15.02 -10.05 -27.11
CA PHE A 653 14.79 -10.67 -25.80
C PHE A 653 15.07 -9.74 -24.60
N HIS A 654 15.07 -8.42 -24.75
CA HIS A 654 15.12 -7.56 -23.56
C HIS A 654 13.78 -7.59 -22.80
N ALA A 655 13.84 -7.42 -21.47
CA ALA A 655 12.70 -7.62 -20.58
C ALA A 655 11.53 -6.69 -20.91
N ASP A 656 11.81 -5.44 -21.27
CA ASP A 656 10.87 -4.42 -21.74
C ASP A 656 10.19 -4.75 -23.08
N HIS A 657 10.60 -5.82 -23.77
CA HIS A 657 9.98 -6.36 -24.98
C HIS A 657 9.39 -7.76 -24.79
N SER A 658 9.95 -8.59 -23.89
CA SER A 658 9.57 -10.01 -23.74
C SER A 658 9.02 -10.46 -22.39
N GLU A 659 9.21 -9.71 -21.29
CA GLU A 659 8.83 -10.17 -19.94
C GLU A 659 7.30 -10.27 -19.74
N GLY A 660 6.53 -9.45 -20.45
CA GLY A 660 5.07 -9.45 -20.48
C GLY A 660 4.42 -10.60 -21.26
N LEU A 661 5.20 -11.47 -21.93
CA LEU A 661 4.69 -12.58 -22.75
C LEU A 661 3.68 -13.49 -22.01
N PRO A 662 3.82 -13.83 -20.72
CA PRO A 662 2.81 -14.58 -19.98
C PRO A 662 1.44 -13.89 -19.95
N GLY A 663 1.39 -12.56 -20.00
CA GLY A 663 0.16 -11.77 -20.09
C GLY A 663 -0.53 -11.89 -21.43
N VAL A 664 0.24 -11.95 -22.52
CA VAL A 664 -0.26 -12.19 -23.89
C VAL A 664 -0.84 -13.60 -24.00
N LEU A 665 -0.10 -14.60 -23.52
CA LEU A 665 -0.49 -16.03 -23.50
C LEU A 665 -1.72 -16.31 -22.60
N ARG A 666 -1.95 -15.48 -21.57
CA ARG A 666 -2.98 -15.72 -20.54
C ARG A 666 -4.39 -15.71 -21.14
N HIS A 667 -5.09 -16.84 -20.98
CA HIS A 667 -6.49 -17.04 -21.41
C HIS A 667 -6.77 -16.80 -22.92
N ARG A 668 -5.75 -16.83 -23.79
CA ARG A 668 -5.88 -16.64 -25.24
C ARG A 668 -5.44 -17.86 -26.03
N SER A 669 -5.98 -18.01 -27.24
CA SER A 669 -5.47 -18.96 -28.23
C SER A 669 -4.34 -18.29 -29.01
N VAL A 670 -3.10 -18.71 -28.80
CA VAL A 670 -1.91 -18.14 -29.48
C VAL A 670 -1.36 -19.14 -30.49
N GLY A 671 -1.21 -18.72 -31.75
CA GLY A 671 -0.81 -19.60 -32.86
C GLY A 671 0.68 -19.96 -32.85
N ALA A 672 1.54 -18.95 -32.72
CA ALA A 672 3.00 -19.10 -32.58
C ALA A 672 3.61 -17.90 -31.84
N VAL A 673 4.79 -18.09 -31.27
CA VAL A 673 5.70 -17.00 -30.88
C VAL A 673 6.88 -17.01 -31.86
N GLU A 674 7.17 -15.88 -32.49
CA GLU A 674 8.29 -15.68 -33.39
C GLU A 674 9.33 -14.76 -32.75
N THR A 675 10.59 -15.01 -33.05
CA THR A 675 11.71 -14.36 -32.38
C THR A 675 12.83 -14.03 -33.37
N THR A 676 13.65 -13.03 -33.02
CA THR A 676 14.89 -12.71 -33.74
C THR A 676 15.85 -13.90 -33.85
N THR A 677 16.82 -13.81 -34.76
CA THR A 677 17.86 -14.82 -35.01
C THR A 677 19.01 -14.79 -33.99
N VAL A 678 18.99 -13.88 -33.01
CA VAL A 678 20.05 -13.69 -32.01
C VAL A 678 19.55 -13.96 -30.59
N ASP A 679 20.10 -14.99 -29.94
CA ASP A 679 19.73 -15.41 -28.59
C ASP A 679 20.46 -14.63 -27.49
N LEU A 680 20.20 -13.33 -27.41
CA LEU A 680 20.73 -12.46 -26.35
C LEU A 680 19.64 -11.55 -25.77
N PRO A 681 19.58 -11.38 -24.42
CA PRO A 681 20.35 -12.08 -23.39
C PRO A 681 19.83 -13.50 -23.10
N GLU A 682 20.74 -14.47 -22.90
CA GLU A 682 20.44 -15.90 -22.69
C GLU A 682 19.38 -16.17 -21.60
N GLY A 683 19.39 -15.38 -20.51
CA GLY A 683 18.45 -15.54 -19.40
C GLY A 683 16.99 -15.32 -19.80
N GLU A 684 16.72 -14.32 -20.65
CA GLU A 684 15.37 -14.01 -21.13
C GLU A 684 14.95 -14.95 -22.27
N VAL A 685 15.89 -15.37 -23.14
CA VAL A 685 15.69 -16.47 -24.10
C VAL A 685 15.20 -17.73 -23.37
N ALA A 686 15.81 -18.07 -22.24
CA ALA A 686 15.43 -19.21 -21.39
C ALA A 686 14.13 -18.99 -20.56
N ARG A 687 13.57 -17.78 -20.54
CA ARG A 687 12.23 -17.49 -20.01
C ARG A 687 11.17 -17.59 -21.10
N VAL A 688 11.37 -16.93 -22.24
CA VAL A 688 10.50 -17.03 -23.44
C VAL A 688 10.35 -18.49 -23.88
N SER A 689 11.45 -19.23 -23.97
CA SER A 689 11.46 -20.66 -24.32
C SER A 689 10.61 -21.51 -23.37
N ARG A 690 10.60 -21.15 -22.08
CA ARG A 690 9.86 -21.86 -21.03
C ARG A 690 8.39 -21.54 -21.09
N TRP A 691 8.02 -20.26 -21.17
CA TRP A 691 6.63 -19.83 -21.23
C TRP A 691 5.91 -20.33 -22.49
N ALA A 692 6.58 -20.30 -23.65
CA ALA A 692 6.05 -20.88 -24.88
C ALA A 692 5.84 -22.40 -24.74
N ALA A 693 6.81 -23.14 -24.17
CA ALA A 693 6.68 -24.58 -23.93
C ALA A 693 5.58 -24.93 -22.90
N GLU A 694 5.46 -24.16 -21.81
CA GLU A 694 4.40 -24.31 -20.80
C GLU A 694 3.01 -24.06 -21.39
N ALA A 695 2.87 -23.06 -22.27
CA ALA A 695 1.65 -22.77 -23.02
C ALA A 695 1.42 -23.70 -24.24
N ARG A 696 2.42 -24.52 -24.60
CA ARG A 696 2.46 -25.37 -25.81
C ARG A 696 2.34 -24.61 -27.14
N VAL A 697 2.84 -23.36 -27.16
CA VAL A 697 2.89 -22.53 -28.36
C VAL A 697 4.22 -22.76 -29.07
N PRO A 698 4.25 -23.01 -30.39
CA PRO A 698 5.50 -23.22 -31.12
C PRO A 698 6.34 -21.93 -31.15
N LEU A 699 7.65 -22.10 -31.02
CA LEU A 699 8.62 -21.03 -31.22
C LEU A 699 9.19 -21.09 -32.64
N LEU A 700 9.09 -19.97 -33.34
CA LEU A 700 9.59 -19.73 -34.68
C LEU A 700 10.77 -18.75 -34.64
N ARG A 701 11.60 -18.80 -35.67
CA ARG A 701 12.62 -17.79 -35.96
C ARG A 701 12.21 -17.03 -37.19
N VAL A 702 12.34 -15.72 -37.13
CA VAL A 702 12.18 -14.86 -38.28
C VAL A 702 13.21 -15.22 -39.35
N THR A 703 12.79 -15.30 -40.61
CA THR A 703 13.71 -15.44 -41.75
C THR A 703 14.03 -14.04 -42.31
N PRO A 704 15.31 -13.71 -42.59
CA PRO A 704 15.67 -12.44 -43.23
C PRO A 704 14.94 -12.22 -44.57
N GLY A 705 14.28 -11.08 -44.75
CA GLY A 705 13.49 -10.77 -45.95
C GLY A 705 12.17 -11.55 -46.07
N GLU A 706 11.67 -12.13 -44.98
CA GLU A 706 10.40 -12.85 -44.96
C GLU A 706 9.19 -11.92 -45.09
N HIS A 707 8.22 -12.33 -45.91
CA HIS A 707 6.91 -11.70 -46.06
C HIS A 707 5.82 -12.58 -45.41
N ARG A 708 4.90 -11.98 -44.65
CA ARG A 708 3.74 -12.67 -44.06
C ARG A 708 2.47 -11.83 -44.12
N SER A 709 1.32 -12.49 -43.97
CA SER A 709 0.00 -11.86 -43.92
C SER A 709 -0.93 -12.55 -42.91
N ALA A 710 -1.90 -11.79 -42.41
CA ALA A 710 -2.92 -12.27 -41.48
C ALA A 710 -4.28 -11.66 -41.86
N GLY A 711 -5.02 -12.37 -42.73
CA GLY A 711 -6.21 -11.83 -43.39
C GLY A 711 -5.86 -11.00 -44.63
N PRO A 712 -6.86 -10.46 -45.35
CA PRO A 712 -6.67 -9.81 -46.66
C PRO A 712 -6.10 -8.38 -46.57
N GLU A 713 -6.18 -7.74 -45.39
CA GLU A 713 -5.87 -6.32 -45.20
C GLU A 713 -4.66 -6.05 -44.30
N LEU A 714 -3.91 -7.09 -43.90
CA LEU A 714 -2.74 -6.97 -43.02
C LEU A 714 -1.60 -7.88 -43.52
N SER A 715 -0.48 -7.27 -43.89
CA SER A 715 0.76 -7.96 -44.27
C SER A 715 1.99 -7.23 -43.71
N TRP A 716 3.12 -7.91 -43.63
CA TRP A 716 4.39 -7.33 -43.19
C TRP A 716 5.61 -8.00 -43.81
N ASP A 717 6.63 -7.18 -44.07
CA ASP A 717 7.95 -7.57 -44.55
C ASP A 717 9.00 -7.39 -43.45
N VAL A 718 9.91 -8.35 -43.31
CA VAL A 718 11.05 -8.29 -42.38
C VAL A 718 12.20 -7.51 -43.05
N LEU A 719 12.36 -6.24 -42.67
CA LEU A 719 13.43 -5.37 -43.16
C LEU A 719 14.79 -5.68 -42.54
N TRP A 720 14.81 -6.14 -41.29
CA TRP A 720 16.03 -6.37 -40.51
C TRP A 720 15.77 -7.44 -39.43
N PRO A 721 16.76 -8.27 -39.06
CA PRO A 721 18.12 -8.35 -39.61
C PRO A 721 18.18 -9.00 -41.00
N THR A 722 18.99 -8.45 -41.91
CA THR A 722 19.16 -9.01 -43.28
C THR A 722 20.09 -10.23 -43.34
N GLY A 723 20.32 -10.92 -42.20
CA GLY A 723 21.32 -11.99 -42.07
C GLY A 723 21.79 -12.16 -40.62
N ARG A 724 23.03 -12.63 -40.43
CA ARG A 724 23.72 -12.54 -39.13
C ARG A 724 24.22 -11.12 -38.92
N LEU A 725 24.16 -10.62 -37.68
CA LEU A 725 24.76 -9.34 -37.31
C LEU A 725 26.28 -9.36 -37.50
N GLY A 726 26.83 -8.24 -37.97
CA GLY A 726 28.27 -8.05 -38.10
C GLY A 726 28.91 -7.46 -36.83
N PRO A 727 30.25 -7.38 -36.77
CA PRO A 727 30.97 -6.70 -35.68
C PRO A 727 30.54 -5.24 -35.50
N GLU A 728 30.15 -4.57 -36.59
CA GLU A 728 29.71 -3.17 -36.63
C GLU A 728 28.30 -2.93 -36.03
N THR A 729 27.51 -3.99 -35.85
CA THR A 729 26.13 -3.92 -35.30
C THR A 729 25.97 -4.83 -34.07
N PRO A 730 26.76 -4.64 -32.99
CA PRO A 730 26.77 -5.55 -31.84
C PRO A 730 25.57 -5.35 -30.91
N GLY A 731 25.26 -6.37 -30.09
CA GLY A 731 24.29 -6.28 -29.00
C GLY A 731 22.83 -6.58 -29.38
N ALA A 732 22.03 -6.94 -28.37
CA ALA A 732 20.65 -7.41 -28.55
C ALA A 732 19.69 -6.35 -29.12
N ASN A 733 19.91 -5.06 -28.82
CA ASN A 733 19.16 -3.94 -29.41
C ASN A 733 19.23 -3.97 -30.94
N ASN A 734 20.44 -4.17 -31.48
CA ASN A 734 20.68 -4.24 -32.93
C ASN A 734 20.22 -5.56 -33.56
N ALA A 735 19.76 -6.53 -32.75
CA ALA A 735 19.04 -7.71 -33.22
C ALA A 735 17.52 -7.50 -33.36
N SER A 736 16.98 -6.33 -32.99
CA SER A 736 15.54 -6.04 -33.07
C SER A 736 14.99 -6.31 -34.46
N VAL A 737 14.02 -7.23 -34.57
CA VAL A 737 13.32 -7.45 -35.84
C VAL A 737 12.59 -6.16 -36.24
N ALA A 738 12.96 -5.56 -37.37
CA ALA A 738 12.30 -4.38 -37.90
C ALA A 738 11.35 -4.75 -39.04
N LEU A 739 10.13 -4.22 -38.99
CA LEU A 739 9.04 -4.57 -39.89
C LEU A 739 8.59 -3.36 -40.72
N LEU A 740 8.31 -3.61 -41.99
CA LEU A 740 7.40 -2.78 -42.78
C LEU A 740 6.03 -3.46 -42.76
N VAL A 741 5.06 -2.90 -42.05
CA VAL A 741 3.69 -3.42 -42.01
C VAL A 741 2.83 -2.61 -42.99
N THR A 742 1.98 -3.29 -43.75
CA THR A 742 0.92 -2.68 -44.56
C THR A 742 -0.43 -3.09 -43.97
N ALA A 743 -1.25 -2.11 -43.59
CA ALA A 743 -2.59 -2.34 -43.06
C ALA A 743 -3.61 -1.43 -43.78
N GLY A 744 -4.51 -2.02 -44.56
CA GLY A 744 -5.23 -1.27 -45.60
C GLY A 744 -4.24 -0.70 -46.63
N ALA A 745 -4.35 0.59 -46.96
CA ALA A 745 -3.35 1.32 -47.77
C ALA A 745 -2.42 2.21 -46.92
N LEU A 746 -2.32 1.96 -45.60
CA LEU A 746 -1.36 2.63 -44.71
C LEU A 746 -0.09 1.80 -44.54
N ARG A 747 1.08 2.46 -44.59
CA ARG A 747 2.40 1.84 -44.34
C ARG A 747 2.96 2.23 -42.98
N PHE A 748 3.49 1.26 -42.24
CA PHE A 748 4.04 1.44 -40.89
C PHE A 748 5.47 0.89 -40.83
N ALA A 749 6.43 1.68 -40.33
CA ALA A 749 7.74 1.18 -39.95
C ALA A 749 7.78 0.90 -38.44
N LEU A 750 8.06 -0.36 -38.06
CA LEU A 750 8.24 -0.76 -36.66
C LEU A 750 9.73 -1.11 -36.47
N LEU A 751 10.49 -0.27 -35.77
CA LEU A 751 11.96 -0.38 -35.70
C LEU A 751 12.50 -1.10 -34.46
N GLY A 752 11.65 -1.61 -33.57
CA GLY A 752 12.06 -2.16 -32.28
C GLY A 752 13.01 -1.18 -31.56
N ASP A 753 14.15 -1.68 -31.08
CA ASP A 753 15.14 -0.92 -30.33
C ASP A 753 16.51 -0.78 -31.05
N LEU A 754 16.49 -0.88 -32.40
CA LEU A 754 17.69 -0.66 -33.24
C LEU A 754 18.42 0.64 -32.91
N GLU A 755 19.75 0.57 -32.90
CA GLU A 755 20.64 1.71 -32.65
C GLU A 755 21.20 2.25 -33.99
N PRO A 756 21.84 3.44 -34.03
CA PRO A 756 22.15 4.13 -35.29
C PRO A 756 22.92 3.31 -36.33
N ALA A 757 23.82 2.41 -35.90
CA ALA A 757 24.56 1.54 -36.82
C ALA A 757 23.64 0.59 -37.59
N ALA A 758 22.71 -0.10 -36.90
CA ALA A 758 21.75 -0.99 -37.54
C ALA A 758 20.65 -0.21 -38.28
N GLN A 759 20.29 1.00 -37.83
CA GLN A 759 19.39 1.89 -38.58
C GLN A 759 20.00 2.34 -39.92
N ALA A 760 21.30 2.68 -39.95
CA ALA A 760 22.01 3.05 -41.18
C ALA A 760 22.22 1.84 -42.12
N GLU A 761 22.50 0.65 -41.59
CA GLU A 761 22.51 -0.61 -42.37
C GLU A 761 21.12 -0.92 -42.97
N LEU A 762 20.05 -0.79 -42.19
CA LEU A 762 18.67 -0.97 -42.66
C LEU A 762 18.34 0.02 -43.79
N LEU A 763 18.70 1.30 -43.64
CA LEU A 763 18.53 2.29 -44.70
C LEU A 763 19.27 1.88 -45.98
N SER A 764 20.55 1.52 -45.89
CA SER A 764 21.38 1.26 -47.07
C SER A 764 20.95 0.00 -47.84
N ARG A 765 20.55 -1.05 -47.10
CA ARG A 765 20.19 -2.38 -47.63
C ARG A 765 18.71 -2.53 -47.98
N ALA A 766 17.80 -2.20 -47.04
CA ALA A 766 16.37 -2.49 -47.18
C ALA A 766 15.56 -1.34 -47.80
N ARG A 767 16.06 -0.10 -47.73
CA ARG A 767 15.51 1.09 -48.41
C ARG A 767 13.97 1.20 -48.38
N PRO A 768 13.32 1.16 -47.19
CA PRO A 768 11.85 1.03 -47.08
C PRO A 768 11.04 2.17 -47.72
N GLY A 769 11.65 3.35 -47.91
CA GLY A 769 11.00 4.54 -48.45
C GLY A 769 9.93 5.13 -47.51
N PRO A 770 9.10 6.06 -48.00
CA PRO A 770 8.14 6.79 -47.15
C PRO A 770 7.07 5.89 -46.53
N VAL A 771 6.80 6.10 -45.25
CA VAL A 771 5.73 5.43 -44.48
C VAL A 771 4.78 6.45 -43.86
N ASP A 772 3.57 6.05 -43.51
CA ASP A 772 2.61 6.93 -42.85
C ASP A 772 2.88 7.01 -41.35
N VAL A 773 3.29 5.88 -40.75
CA VAL A 773 3.47 5.74 -39.31
C VAL A 773 4.85 5.14 -38.99
N LEU A 774 5.52 5.65 -37.95
CA LEU A 774 6.78 5.12 -37.43
C LEU A 774 6.66 4.81 -35.93
N LYS A 775 6.91 3.57 -35.49
CA LYS A 775 7.36 3.34 -34.09
C LYS A 775 8.83 3.75 -34.02
N VAL A 776 9.09 4.85 -33.34
CA VAL A 776 10.43 5.42 -33.19
C VAL A 776 11.31 4.44 -32.41
N ALA A 777 12.52 4.17 -32.89
CA ALA A 777 13.36 3.13 -32.31
C ALA A 777 13.75 3.45 -30.86
N HIS A 778 13.97 2.43 -30.04
CA HIS A 778 14.61 2.57 -28.74
C HIS A 778 13.89 3.53 -27.79
N HIS A 779 12.56 3.38 -27.70
CA HIS A 779 11.65 4.26 -26.94
C HIS A 779 11.85 5.77 -27.19
N GLY A 780 12.32 6.13 -28.40
CA GLY A 780 12.70 7.50 -28.75
C GLY A 780 13.95 8.01 -28.04
N SER A 781 14.95 7.15 -27.83
CA SER A 781 16.27 7.51 -27.29
C SER A 781 16.94 8.64 -28.07
N ALA A 782 18.03 9.21 -27.54
CA ALA A 782 18.83 10.19 -28.27
C ALA A 782 19.61 9.58 -29.46
N ASN A 783 19.71 8.25 -29.52
CA ASN A 783 20.51 7.50 -30.47
C ASN A 783 19.62 7.04 -31.63
N GLN A 784 19.29 7.96 -32.53
CA GLN A 784 18.54 7.70 -33.76
C GLN A 784 19.41 8.06 -34.96
N ASP A 785 19.29 7.30 -36.04
CA ASP A 785 19.80 7.72 -37.33
C ASP A 785 18.82 8.67 -38.02
N TRP A 786 19.35 9.81 -38.46
CA TRP A 786 18.55 10.89 -39.05
C TRP A 786 18.52 10.84 -40.57
N GLU A 787 19.26 9.93 -41.21
CA GLU A 787 19.12 9.63 -42.65
C GLU A 787 17.89 8.72 -42.85
N LEU A 788 17.74 7.67 -42.02
CA LEU A 788 16.60 6.76 -42.02
C LEU A 788 15.31 7.50 -41.64
N ALA A 789 15.33 8.30 -40.56
CA ALA A 789 14.16 9.08 -40.15
C ALA A 789 13.72 10.10 -41.23
N ARG A 790 14.65 10.60 -42.06
CA ARG A 790 14.32 11.36 -43.28
C ARG A 790 13.72 10.45 -44.34
N ALA A 791 14.41 9.40 -44.76
CA ALA A 791 13.96 8.51 -45.84
C ALA A 791 12.56 7.88 -45.60
N LEU A 792 12.19 7.68 -44.34
CA LEU A 792 10.86 7.22 -43.92
C LEU A 792 9.77 8.30 -43.97
N HIS A 793 10.11 9.59 -43.93
CA HIS A 793 9.20 10.76 -43.93
C HIS A 793 7.82 10.54 -43.21
N PRO A 794 7.80 10.08 -41.94
CA PRO A 794 6.55 9.63 -41.31
C PRO A 794 5.60 10.78 -40.98
N ARG A 795 4.31 10.63 -41.30
CA ARG A 795 3.24 11.56 -40.92
C ARG A 795 2.98 11.53 -39.42
N LEU A 796 3.01 10.33 -38.84
CA LEU A 796 2.76 10.05 -37.42
C LEU A 796 3.94 9.27 -36.82
N ALA A 797 4.62 9.86 -35.85
CA ALA A 797 5.65 9.21 -35.05
C ALA A 797 5.07 8.78 -33.69
N LEU A 798 5.13 7.48 -33.43
CA LEU A 798 4.67 6.84 -32.20
C LEU A 798 5.88 6.47 -31.33
N VAL A 799 5.82 6.82 -30.05
CA VAL A 799 6.87 6.48 -29.08
C VAL A 799 6.28 5.73 -27.88
N SER A 800 6.54 4.42 -27.81
CA SER A 800 6.23 3.64 -26.61
C SER A 800 7.29 3.93 -25.55
N VAL A 801 6.85 4.30 -24.34
CA VAL A 801 7.70 4.83 -23.26
C VAL A 801 6.92 4.96 -21.94
N GLY A 802 7.59 4.74 -20.80
CA GLY A 802 6.98 4.84 -19.48
C GLY A 802 7.02 6.24 -18.88
N GLU A 803 5.97 6.65 -18.18
CA GLU A 803 6.02 7.89 -17.37
C GLU A 803 7.11 7.77 -16.29
N GLY A 804 7.91 8.83 -16.12
CA GLY A 804 8.96 8.87 -15.10
C GLY A 804 10.11 7.87 -15.29
N ASN A 805 10.26 7.27 -16.49
CA ASN A 805 11.31 6.28 -16.75
C ASN A 805 12.73 6.82 -16.43
N PRO A 806 13.61 5.99 -15.86
CA PRO A 806 14.93 6.46 -15.40
C PRO A 806 15.88 6.77 -16.56
N TYR A 807 15.65 6.20 -17.74
CA TYR A 807 16.50 6.34 -18.94
C TYR A 807 16.52 7.76 -19.50
N GLY A 808 15.51 8.57 -19.21
CA GLY A 808 15.35 9.91 -19.78
C GLY A 808 14.85 9.85 -21.23
N HIS A 809 14.01 8.85 -21.52
CA HIS A 809 13.36 8.70 -22.82
C HIS A 809 11.93 9.25 -22.76
N PRO A 810 11.32 9.64 -23.89
CA PRO A 810 11.96 9.93 -25.16
C PRO A 810 12.82 11.19 -25.04
N SER A 811 13.97 11.19 -25.68
CA SER A 811 14.87 12.34 -25.75
C SER A 811 14.15 13.55 -26.36
N VAL A 812 14.29 14.71 -25.70
CA VAL A 812 13.72 15.99 -26.19
C VAL A 812 14.22 16.28 -27.61
N ARG A 813 15.53 16.14 -27.85
CA ARG A 813 16.16 16.27 -29.18
C ARG A 813 15.53 15.35 -30.24
N THR A 814 15.09 14.15 -29.85
CA THR A 814 14.47 13.19 -30.77
C THR A 814 13.05 13.60 -31.13
N VAL A 815 12.24 14.00 -30.13
CA VAL A 815 10.88 14.52 -30.37
C VAL A 815 10.91 15.78 -31.24
N ASP A 816 11.80 16.72 -30.95
CA ASP A 816 11.81 18.01 -31.65
C ASP A 816 12.37 17.90 -33.07
N ARG A 817 13.30 16.97 -33.32
CA ARG A 817 13.72 16.63 -34.69
C ARG A 817 12.63 15.92 -35.49
N LEU A 818 11.86 15.01 -34.89
CA LEU A 818 10.71 14.39 -35.56
C LEU A 818 9.64 15.43 -35.94
N ARG A 819 9.36 16.39 -35.04
CA ARG A 819 8.49 17.54 -35.34
C ARG A 819 9.05 18.42 -36.47
N ALA A 820 10.36 18.65 -36.50
CA ALA A 820 11.02 19.40 -37.57
C ALA A 820 11.01 18.67 -38.93
N LEU A 821 10.80 17.35 -38.95
CA LEU A 821 10.53 16.56 -40.17
C LEU A 821 9.03 16.59 -40.60
N GLY A 822 8.18 17.32 -39.88
CA GLY A 822 6.74 17.41 -40.13
C GLY A 822 5.89 16.34 -39.42
N SER A 823 6.50 15.44 -38.64
CA SER A 823 5.77 14.35 -37.98
C SER A 823 4.95 14.85 -36.78
N THR A 824 3.68 14.43 -36.71
CA THR A 824 2.93 14.48 -35.45
C THR A 824 3.51 13.43 -34.49
N VAL A 825 3.91 13.83 -33.28
CA VAL A 825 4.55 12.91 -32.30
C VAL A 825 3.60 12.59 -31.15
N LEU A 826 3.22 11.32 -31.00
CA LEU A 826 2.44 10.79 -29.87
C LEU A 826 3.27 9.82 -29.02
N ARG A 827 2.97 9.76 -27.72
CA ARG A 827 3.80 9.09 -26.70
C ARG A 827 2.94 8.55 -25.55
N THR A 828 3.18 7.29 -25.14
CA THR A 828 2.33 6.57 -24.17
C THR A 828 2.35 7.18 -22.76
N ASP A 829 3.47 7.77 -22.33
CA ASP A 829 3.63 8.48 -21.05
C ASP A 829 2.68 9.69 -20.87
N ARG A 830 1.98 10.12 -21.94
CA ARG A 830 0.99 11.20 -21.88
C ARG A 830 -0.37 10.83 -22.46
N ALA A 831 -0.40 9.90 -23.41
CA ALA A 831 -1.61 9.49 -24.10
C ALA A 831 -2.33 8.29 -23.46
N GLY A 832 -1.61 7.48 -22.67
CA GLY A 832 -2.02 6.11 -22.41
C GLY A 832 -1.89 5.27 -23.67
N ASP A 833 -2.88 4.43 -23.96
CA ASP A 833 -2.90 3.64 -25.20
C ASP A 833 -3.16 4.54 -26.42
N ILE A 834 -2.53 4.23 -27.56
CA ILE A 834 -2.69 5.00 -28.82
C ILE A 834 -3.17 4.06 -29.93
N ALA A 835 -4.39 4.24 -30.40
CA ALA A 835 -4.94 3.53 -31.56
C ALA A 835 -4.81 4.39 -32.83
N VAL A 836 -4.27 3.80 -33.90
CA VAL A 836 -4.24 4.36 -35.25
C VAL A 836 -5.44 3.83 -36.04
N LEU A 837 -6.21 4.74 -36.63
CA LEU A 837 -7.40 4.46 -37.43
C LEU A 837 -7.26 5.07 -38.84
N GLY A 838 -8.06 4.56 -39.76
CA GLY A 838 -8.07 4.99 -41.15
C GLY A 838 -7.51 3.91 -42.09
N ASP A 839 -7.74 4.10 -43.38
CA ASP A 839 -7.47 3.10 -44.41
C ASP A 839 -6.53 3.64 -45.50
N THR A 840 -6.31 4.97 -45.51
CA THR A 840 -5.47 5.69 -46.48
C THR A 840 -4.72 6.81 -45.77
N PRO A 841 -3.62 7.34 -46.35
CA PRO A 841 -2.86 8.47 -45.80
C PRO A 841 -3.66 9.77 -45.60
N ALA A 842 -4.85 9.89 -46.21
CA ALA A 842 -5.78 11.01 -46.05
C ALA A 842 -6.84 10.79 -44.95
N THR A 843 -7.11 9.53 -44.57
CA THR A 843 -8.05 9.18 -43.49
C THR A 843 -7.37 8.78 -42.18
N LEU A 844 -6.03 8.77 -42.17
CA LEU A 844 -5.16 8.53 -41.02
C LEU A 844 -5.49 9.46 -39.85
N ARG A 845 -5.82 8.87 -38.71
CA ARG A 845 -6.03 9.58 -37.44
C ARG A 845 -5.61 8.72 -36.25
N ALA A 846 -5.32 9.34 -35.12
CA ALA A 846 -4.99 8.65 -33.88
C ALA A 846 -6.02 8.99 -32.78
N VAL A 847 -6.34 8.00 -31.95
CA VAL A 847 -7.22 8.12 -30.78
C VAL A 847 -6.46 7.63 -29.55
N THR A 848 -6.53 8.39 -28.46
CA THR A 848 -5.78 8.13 -27.22
C THR A 848 -6.72 7.69 -26.11
N HIS A 849 -6.36 6.65 -25.37
CA HIS A 849 -7.10 6.17 -24.20
C HIS A 849 -6.21 6.30 -22.94
N PRO A 850 -6.45 7.34 -22.12
CA PRO A 850 -5.63 7.63 -20.94
C PRO A 850 -5.59 6.45 -19.97
N ARG A 851 -4.42 5.82 -19.88
CA ARG A 851 -4.11 4.83 -18.86
C ARG A 851 -3.73 5.56 -17.57
N PRO A 852 -4.04 4.98 -16.40
CA PRO A 852 -3.38 5.37 -15.17
C PRO A 852 -1.87 5.15 -15.32
N ALA A 853 -1.05 6.02 -14.72
CA ALA A 853 0.39 5.81 -14.66
C ALA A 853 0.68 4.42 -14.05
N ALA A 854 1.28 3.53 -14.84
CA ALA A 854 1.70 2.22 -14.37
C ALA A 854 2.86 2.41 -13.39
N GLU A 855 2.57 2.29 -12.09
CA GLU A 855 3.56 2.47 -11.02
C GLU A 855 4.72 1.47 -11.24
N ALA A 856 5.95 2.00 -11.37
CA ALA A 856 7.04 1.33 -12.08
C ALA A 856 7.59 0.06 -11.36
N ALA A 857 6.90 -1.06 -11.58
CA ALA A 857 7.09 -2.38 -10.99
C ALA A 857 8.32 -3.17 -11.52
N ALA A 858 9.47 -2.50 -11.67
CA ALA A 858 10.74 -3.16 -11.99
C ALA A 858 11.43 -3.71 -10.72
N ARG A 859 11.12 -4.95 -10.32
CA ARG A 859 11.93 -5.78 -9.40
C ARG A 859 11.97 -7.23 -9.95
N PRO A 860 13.12 -7.94 -9.88
CA PRO A 860 13.35 -9.14 -10.69
C PRO A 860 12.69 -10.40 -10.13
N GLY A 861 12.09 -11.22 -11.00
CA GLY A 861 11.38 -12.44 -10.61
C GLY A 861 12.28 -13.58 -10.11
N VAL A 862 12.15 -13.95 -8.83
CA VAL A 862 12.69 -15.22 -8.31
C VAL A 862 11.70 -16.35 -8.58
N ALA A 863 12.00 -17.20 -9.57
CA ALA A 863 11.12 -18.29 -9.96
C ALA A 863 11.04 -19.39 -8.88
N ARG A 864 10.00 -19.38 -8.04
CA ARG A 864 9.62 -20.53 -7.18
C ARG A 864 8.87 -21.59 -8.01
N PRO A 865 9.12 -22.89 -7.78
CA PRO A 865 8.55 -23.95 -8.62
C PRO A 865 7.05 -24.14 -8.42
N LEU A 866 6.32 -24.29 -9.54
CA LEU A 866 4.90 -24.63 -9.54
C LEU A 866 4.65 -25.95 -8.83
N SER A 867 3.84 -25.89 -7.77
CA SER A 867 3.42 -27.08 -7.02
C SER A 867 2.32 -27.82 -7.76
N LEU A 868 2.65 -28.99 -8.32
CA LEU A 868 1.70 -29.85 -9.02
C LEU A 868 0.47 -30.18 -8.14
N PRO A 869 -0.76 -30.05 -8.66
CA PRO A 869 -1.95 -30.51 -7.95
C PRO A 869 -1.85 -31.99 -7.60
N ARG A 870 -2.17 -32.36 -6.35
CA ARG A 870 -2.29 -33.77 -5.95
C ARG A 870 -3.46 -34.40 -6.68
N ALA A 871 -3.18 -35.13 -7.76
CA ALA A 871 -4.17 -35.91 -8.48
C ALA A 871 -4.91 -36.86 -7.53
N SER A 872 -6.25 -36.74 -7.50
CA SER A 872 -7.10 -37.60 -6.68
C SER A 872 -7.01 -39.05 -7.15
N ARG A 873 -6.62 -39.97 -6.25
CA ARG A 873 -6.60 -41.41 -6.53
C ARG A 873 -8.01 -41.97 -6.73
N ARG A 874 -8.50 -41.92 -7.97
CA ARG A 874 -9.51 -42.84 -8.50
C ARG A 874 -8.91 -43.50 -9.74
N GLY A 875 -8.69 -44.81 -9.68
CA GLY A 875 -8.12 -45.57 -10.80
C GLY A 875 -9.14 -45.83 -11.90
N PRO A 876 -8.71 -45.95 -13.17
CA PRO A 876 -9.57 -46.42 -14.25
C PRO A 876 -9.89 -47.92 -14.08
N PRO A 877 -10.99 -48.43 -14.66
CA PRO A 877 -11.31 -49.86 -14.67
C PRO A 877 -10.34 -50.65 -15.57
N PRO A 878 -10.13 -51.96 -15.31
CA PRO A 878 -9.24 -52.79 -16.09
C PRO A 878 -9.78 -53.07 -17.52
N PRO A 879 -8.91 -53.10 -18.55
CA PRO A 879 -9.33 -53.33 -19.94
C PRO A 879 -9.68 -54.81 -20.22
N ARG A 880 -10.57 -55.04 -21.19
CA ARG A 880 -10.91 -56.38 -21.71
C ARG A 880 -9.81 -56.91 -22.65
N ARG A 881 -9.62 -58.23 -22.67
CA ARG A 881 -8.68 -58.93 -23.58
C ARG A 881 -9.17 -58.92 -25.05
N PRO A 882 -8.29 -58.64 -26.02
CA PRO A 882 -8.45 -59.05 -27.42
C PRO A 882 -8.02 -60.51 -27.66
N LEU A 883 -8.37 -61.08 -28.82
CA LEU A 883 -7.98 -62.42 -29.30
C LEU A 883 -6.80 -62.35 -30.31
N PRO A 884 -6.07 -63.45 -30.56
CA PRO A 884 -4.80 -63.43 -31.31
C PRO A 884 -4.89 -63.87 -32.79
N ARG A 885 -4.08 -63.22 -33.64
CA ARG A 885 -3.57 -63.58 -35.01
C ARG A 885 -2.70 -62.39 -35.48
N ALA A 886 -1.67 -62.47 -36.33
CA ALA A 886 -0.76 -63.54 -36.79
C ALA A 886 0.56 -62.87 -37.27
N PRO A 887 1.72 -63.55 -37.41
CA PRO A 887 3.02 -62.88 -37.59
C PRO A 887 3.41 -62.58 -39.06
N GLY A 888 4.27 -61.56 -39.25
CA GLY A 888 4.93 -61.18 -40.51
C GLY A 888 6.39 -60.71 -40.28
N PRO A 889 7.27 -60.69 -41.31
CA PRO A 889 8.72 -60.86 -41.13
C PRO A 889 9.58 -59.59 -41.03
N ARG A 890 10.82 -59.78 -40.52
CA ARG A 890 11.99 -58.87 -40.65
C ARG A 890 12.88 -59.33 -41.82
N PRO A 891 13.64 -58.44 -42.49
CA PRO A 891 15.07 -58.23 -42.16
C PRO A 891 15.42 -56.71 -42.20
N ALA A 892 16.67 -56.20 -42.13
CA ALA A 892 18.02 -56.79 -42.22
C ALA A 892 19.05 -56.13 -41.24
N ARG A 893 20.36 -56.41 -41.42
CA ARG A 893 21.47 -56.02 -40.52
C ARG A 893 22.41 -54.95 -41.13
N ALA A 894 23.23 -54.35 -40.27
CA ALA A 894 24.33 -53.42 -40.58
C ALA A 894 25.60 -54.12 -41.10
N PRO A 895 26.64 -53.34 -41.48
CA PRO A 895 28.02 -53.64 -41.08
C PRO A 895 28.74 -52.47 -40.34
N PRO A 896 29.89 -52.71 -39.66
CA PRO A 896 30.56 -51.74 -38.76
C PRO A 896 32.00 -51.32 -39.17
N GLY A 897 32.62 -50.38 -38.43
CA GLY A 897 34.06 -50.05 -38.55
C GLY A 897 34.68 -49.39 -37.27
N PRO A 898 36.02 -49.47 -37.01
CA PRO A 898 36.63 -49.26 -35.68
C PRO A 898 37.94 -48.38 -35.74
N PRO A 899 39.01 -48.50 -34.89
CA PRO A 899 39.19 -48.76 -33.43
C PRO A 899 40.15 -47.76 -32.67
N ALA A 900 40.23 -47.91 -31.32
CA ALA A 900 41.41 -47.75 -30.39
C ALA A 900 42.32 -46.48 -30.39
N THR A 901 42.86 -45.99 -29.26
CA THR A 901 43.85 -46.57 -28.31
C THR A 901 43.84 -45.77 -26.96
N ALA A 902 44.06 -46.27 -25.73
CA ALA A 902 45.21 -46.94 -25.08
C ALA A 902 46.49 -46.05 -24.99
N ARG A 903 47.25 -45.87 -23.88
CA ARG A 903 47.46 -46.54 -22.54
C ARG A 903 48.45 -45.63 -21.70
N PRO A 904 49.22 -46.04 -20.63
CA PRO A 904 49.03 -46.92 -19.44
C PRO A 904 49.68 -46.39 -18.07
N ARG A 905 49.73 -47.24 -17.01
CA ARG A 905 50.67 -47.26 -15.82
C ARG A 905 50.51 -46.17 -14.72
N ARG A 906 50.91 -46.31 -13.43
CA ARG A 906 51.16 -47.46 -12.49
C ARG A 906 51.07 -46.99 -10.99
N ARG A 907 51.13 -47.93 -10.02
CA ARG A 907 51.14 -47.82 -8.52
C ARG A 907 52.44 -47.14 -7.95
N PRO A 908 52.62 -46.78 -6.63
CA PRO A 908 52.07 -47.47 -5.41
C PRO A 908 51.88 -46.70 -4.04
N ARG A 909 51.49 -47.50 -3.00
CA ARG A 909 51.70 -47.37 -1.52
C ARG A 909 50.64 -46.68 -0.61
N ARG A 910 50.82 -46.92 0.71
CA ARG A 910 49.93 -46.82 1.92
C ARG A 910 50.86 -46.49 3.14
N PRO A 911 50.40 -46.11 4.36
CA PRO A 911 49.29 -46.66 5.19
C PRO A 911 48.32 -45.55 5.71
N GLY A 912 47.33 -45.72 6.62
CA GLY A 912 46.83 -46.84 7.46
C GLY A 912 45.78 -46.32 8.50
N ARG A 913 45.27 -47.06 9.51
CA ARG A 913 45.10 -48.52 9.74
C ARG A 913 44.28 -48.79 11.05
N ARG A 914 42.93 -48.66 11.08
CA ARG A 914 41.99 -49.40 12.01
C ARG A 914 40.49 -49.15 11.69
N GLY A 915 39.64 -50.14 12.03
CA GLY A 915 38.16 -50.12 12.00
C GLY A 915 37.63 -50.81 13.28
N PRO A 916 36.45 -51.50 13.32
CA PRO A 916 35.50 -51.79 12.25
C PRO A 916 34.00 -51.48 12.55
N ALA A 917 33.18 -51.43 11.49
CA ALA A 917 31.97 -52.25 11.18
C ALA A 917 31.30 -53.11 12.29
N ARG A 918 30.00 -53.50 12.25
CA ARG A 918 28.80 -53.28 11.38
C ARG A 918 27.60 -54.07 11.97
N ARG A 919 26.39 -53.85 11.40
CA ARG A 919 25.15 -54.71 11.39
C ARG A 919 24.13 -54.49 12.53
N GLY A 920 22.85 -54.45 12.12
CA GLY A 920 21.67 -54.85 12.93
C GLY A 920 21.24 -56.28 12.55
N PRO A 921 19.94 -56.65 12.40
CA PRO A 921 18.74 -55.78 12.43
C PRO A 921 17.46 -56.38 13.10
N ALA A 922 16.36 -55.62 13.01
CA ALA A 922 14.98 -56.07 12.72
C ALA A 922 14.04 -56.73 13.78
N ARG A 923 12.76 -56.29 13.66
CA ARG A 923 11.48 -56.95 13.98
C ARG A 923 10.96 -56.94 15.44
N ALA A 924 9.66 -57.24 15.55
CA ALA A 924 8.74 -56.96 16.66
C ALA A 924 7.70 -58.11 16.80
N ILE A 925 6.50 -57.85 17.38
CA ILE A 925 5.48 -58.81 17.84
C ILE A 925 5.93 -59.40 19.20
N VAL A 926 5.18 -59.51 20.32
CA VAL A 926 3.77 -59.79 20.71
C VAL A 926 3.39 -58.81 21.87
N ARG A 927 2.25 -58.09 22.02
CA ARG A 927 0.77 -58.31 21.99
C ARG A 927 0.14 -58.47 23.41
N ALA A 928 -0.67 -57.47 23.80
CA ALA A 928 -1.82 -57.49 24.74
C ALA A 928 -1.65 -57.62 26.28
N GLY A 929 -2.58 -56.94 27.01
CA GLY A 929 -2.93 -57.14 28.43
C GLY A 929 -2.31 -56.16 29.45
N SER A 930 -2.96 -55.75 30.57
CA SER A 930 -4.31 -55.16 30.77
C SER A 930 -4.55 -54.82 32.27
N VAL A 931 -4.96 -53.57 32.57
CA VAL A 931 -5.71 -53.14 33.79
C VAL A 931 -4.92 -53.08 35.15
N PRO A 932 -5.27 -52.18 36.12
CA PRO A 932 -4.48 -51.85 37.34
C PRO A 932 -5.25 -52.27 38.65
N PRO A 933 -5.14 -51.64 39.86
CA PRO A 933 -4.17 -50.70 40.50
C PRO A 933 -3.62 -51.24 41.86
N PRO A 934 -3.04 -50.42 42.78
CA PRO A 934 -3.84 -49.83 43.88
C PRO A 934 -3.34 -48.47 44.46
N ARG A 935 -3.94 -48.02 45.59
CA ARG A 935 -3.72 -46.74 46.32
C ARG A 935 -2.91 -46.89 47.63
N ARG A 936 -2.40 -45.76 48.18
CA ARG A 936 -2.22 -45.34 49.63
C ARG A 936 -0.81 -44.69 49.87
N ARG A 937 -0.54 -43.84 50.89
CA ARG A 937 -1.35 -43.25 52.00
C ARG A 937 -0.80 -41.88 52.51
N ARG A 938 -1.73 -41.02 52.99
CA ARG A 938 -1.67 -39.95 54.03
C ARG A 938 -0.34 -39.51 54.71
N GLY A 939 -0.25 -38.20 54.97
CA GLY A 939 0.45 -37.59 56.13
C GLY A 939 -0.10 -36.19 56.47
N ARG A 940 -0.36 -35.89 57.76
CA ARG A 940 -0.83 -34.59 58.31
C ARG A 940 0.00 -34.28 59.57
N ARG A 941 0.38 -33.02 59.83
CA ARG A 941 0.38 -32.42 61.20
C ARG A 941 0.76 -30.93 61.26
N GLY A 942 0.31 -30.33 62.36
CA GLY A 942 0.58 -29.04 63.01
C GLY A 942 -0.36 -28.99 64.24
N PRO A 943 -0.42 -27.92 65.07
CA PRO A 943 0.48 -26.78 65.27
C PRO A 943 1.02 -26.71 66.73
N ALA A 944 1.73 -25.64 67.12
CA ALA A 944 2.04 -25.27 68.51
C ALA A 944 2.40 -23.76 68.63
N ALA A 945 2.31 -23.15 69.83
CA ALA A 945 2.58 -21.71 70.06
C ALA A 945 2.98 -21.35 71.51
N VAL A 946 3.79 -20.28 71.65
CA VAL A 946 4.18 -19.48 72.85
C VAL A 946 4.65 -18.09 72.29
N GLY A 947 4.62 -16.89 72.91
CA GLY A 947 4.36 -16.40 74.27
C GLY A 947 5.65 -15.86 74.92
N HIS A 948 5.82 -14.63 75.43
CA HIS A 948 5.06 -13.36 75.45
C HIS A 948 6.08 -12.21 75.18
N GLY A 949 5.86 -10.88 75.20
CA GLY A 949 4.76 -9.93 75.52
C GLY A 949 5.27 -8.52 75.06
N SER A 950 4.95 -7.34 75.62
CA SER A 950 3.88 -6.82 76.49
C SER A 950 3.92 -5.27 76.45
N ALA A 951 2.84 -4.56 76.84
CA ALA A 951 2.65 -3.08 76.84
C ALA A 951 2.73 -2.38 75.45
N GLY A 952 1.92 -1.37 75.09
CA GLY A 952 0.82 -0.61 75.73
C GLY A 952 0.68 0.75 74.99
N GLY A 953 -0.42 1.52 74.98
CA GLY A 953 -1.79 1.37 75.47
C GLY A 953 -2.56 2.72 75.34
N GLY A 954 -3.80 2.73 74.81
CA GLY A 954 -4.62 3.93 74.53
C GLY A 954 -4.62 4.33 73.04
N SER A 955 -5.70 4.72 72.34
CA SER A 955 -7.01 5.36 72.64
C SER A 955 -6.94 6.86 73.01
N GLY A 956 -7.83 7.75 72.54
CA GLY A 956 -8.84 7.63 71.48
C GLY A 956 -9.72 8.90 71.26
N HIS A 957 -10.27 9.04 70.05
CA HIS A 957 -11.48 9.83 69.66
C HIS A 957 -11.68 11.36 69.93
N ARG A 958 -11.98 12.07 68.81
CA ARG A 958 -13.09 13.05 68.58
C ARG A 958 -13.11 14.50 69.17
N CYS A 959 -12.88 15.45 68.24
CA CYS A 959 -13.87 16.43 67.71
C CYS A 959 -14.22 17.76 68.47
N ARG A 960 -14.63 18.77 67.66
CA ARG A 960 -15.19 20.12 67.97
C ARG A 960 -14.22 21.21 68.53
N ARG A 961 -14.51 22.53 68.46
CA ARG A 961 -15.12 23.44 67.43
C ARG A 961 -15.03 24.92 67.90
N ARG A 962 -14.73 25.89 67.01
CA ARG A 962 -14.67 27.38 67.23
C ARG A 962 -13.52 27.86 68.16
N GLY A 963 -13.01 29.11 68.07
CA GLY A 963 -13.24 30.19 67.09
C GLY A 963 -12.45 31.49 67.43
N GLU A 964 -12.41 32.45 66.48
CA GLU A 964 -11.98 33.88 66.63
C GLU A 964 -10.50 34.19 67.02
N SER A 965 -9.87 35.33 66.66
CA SER A 965 -10.23 36.47 65.77
C SER A 965 -9.01 37.26 65.24
N SER A 966 -9.18 38.03 64.14
CA SER A 966 -8.29 39.10 63.59
C SER A 966 -6.90 38.65 63.05
N ARG A 967 -6.24 39.31 62.08
CA ARG A 967 -6.34 40.66 61.48
C ARG A 967 -6.37 40.65 59.92
N GLN A 968 -6.38 41.82 59.28
CA GLN A 968 -6.70 42.07 57.86
C GLN A 968 -5.47 42.17 56.89
N PRO A 969 -5.68 42.23 55.55
CA PRO A 969 -4.67 41.86 54.54
C PRO A 969 -4.01 43.06 53.82
N PHE A 970 -3.12 42.74 52.87
CA PHE A 970 -2.65 43.66 51.81
C PHE A 970 -3.08 43.17 50.41
N SER A 971 -3.25 44.09 49.45
CA SER A 971 -3.76 43.81 48.09
C SER A 971 -2.94 44.56 47.04
N LEU A 972 -2.76 43.96 45.85
CA LEU A 972 -2.22 44.61 44.64
C LEU A 972 -2.98 44.16 43.38
N PRO A 973 -3.00 44.95 42.28
CA PRO A 973 -4.24 45.15 41.54
C PRO A 973 -4.26 44.69 40.06
N GLN A 974 -5.46 44.72 39.47
CA GLN A 974 -5.67 44.78 38.00
C GLN A 974 -5.87 46.24 37.53
N PRO A 975 -5.57 46.55 36.26
CA PRO A 975 -6.21 47.65 35.52
C PRO A 975 -7.31 47.14 34.56
N ARG A 976 -8.32 47.99 34.29
CA ARG A 976 -9.37 47.79 33.26
C ARG A 976 -9.36 48.96 32.26
N LEU A 977 -9.99 48.76 31.10
CA LEU A 977 -10.05 49.71 29.97
C LEU A 977 -10.91 50.96 30.23
N ARG A 978 -10.63 52.06 29.50
CA ARG A 978 -11.63 52.90 28.78
C ARG A 978 -10.99 53.77 27.66
N PRO A 979 -11.76 54.29 26.66
CA PRO A 979 -11.27 55.00 25.46
C PRO A 979 -11.86 56.45 25.34
N PRO A 980 -12.01 57.07 24.14
CA PRO A 980 -11.01 57.65 23.22
C PRO A 980 -11.22 59.17 22.93
N PRO A 981 -10.39 59.78 22.06
CA PRO A 981 -10.87 60.29 20.74
C PRO A 981 -9.92 59.88 19.58
N GLY A 982 -10.01 60.30 18.31
CA GLY A 982 -10.87 61.26 17.57
C GLY A 982 -10.58 61.25 16.04
N ARG A 983 -11.03 62.24 15.26
CA ARG A 983 -10.72 62.46 13.82
C ARG A 983 -10.82 63.95 13.41
N PRO A 984 -9.96 64.42 12.48
CA PRO A 984 -10.35 64.78 11.09
C PRO A 984 -9.46 64.05 10.04
N VAL A 985 -9.70 63.96 8.72
CA VAL A 985 -10.50 64.66 7.67
C VAL A 985 -9.72 65.73 6.87
N LEU A 986 -9.98 65.80 5.54
CA LEU A 986 -9.28 66.49 4.42
C LEU A 986 -8.03 65.75 3.87
N SER A 987 -7.66 65.64 2.57
CA SER A 987 -8.27 65.74 1.21
C SER A 987 -7.52 66.68 0.23
N VAL A 988 -7.40 66.30 -1.06
CA VAL A 988 -6.81 67.06 -2.21
C VAL A 988 -5.27 67.22 -2.15
N GLY A 989 -4.50 67.26 -3.25
CA GLY A 989 -4.74 66.97 -4.68
C GLY A 989 -3.86 67.79 -5.64
N ARG A 990 -3.61 67.29 -6.89
CA ARG A 990 -2.66 67.79 -7.93
C ARG A 990 -1.17 67.59 -7.57
N GLY A 991 -0.20 67.49 -8.50
CA GLY A 991 -0.14 67.47 -9.99
C GLY A 991 1.34 67.34 -10.44
N MET A 992 1.77 67.25 -11.70
CA MET A 992 1.11 67.28 -13.03
C MET A 992 2.15 66.88 -14.13
N LEU A 993 1.71 66.52 -15.36
CA LEU A 993 2.52 66.36 -16.61
C LEU A 993 3.52 65.15 -16.64
N VAL A 994 3.91 64.54 -17.77
CA VAL A 994 3.80 64.85 -19.22
C VAL A 994 3.27 63.62 -20.03
N ARG A 995 2.62 63.92 -21.18
CA ARG A 995 2.40 63.16 -22.46
C ARG A 995 3.28 61.93 -22.79
N ASP A 996 2.93 60.97 -23.68
CA ASP A 996 1.81 60.70 -24.64
C ASP A 996 1.59 59.15 -24.69
N GLY A 997 0.58 58.51 -25.31
CA GLY A 997 -0.64 58.97 -26.01
C GLY A 997 -1.16 57.93 -27.04
N GLN A 998 -2.45 57.54 -26.98
CA GLN A 998 -3.25 56.79 -28.00
C GLN A 998 -2.80 55.31 -28.31
N GLU A 999 -3.57 54.34 -28.84
CA GLU A 999 -5.02 54.06 -29.10
C GLU A 999 -5.16 52.55 -29.53
N GLU A 1000 -6.31 51.84 -29.57
CA GLU A 1000 -7.68 52.01 -29.05
C GLU A 1000 -8.43 50.64 -28.90
N CYS A 1001 -9.54 50.64 -28.16
CA CYS A 1001 -10.80 49.88 -28.29
C CYS A 1001 -10.93 48.42 -28.81
N THR A 1002 -11.45 47.56 -27.90
CA THR A 1002 -12.58 46.60 -28.09
C THR A 1002 -12.38 45.33 -28.94
N ARG A 1003 -13.10 44.22 -28.70
CA ARG A 1003 -14.25 43.97 -27.78
C ARG A 1003 -13.95 42.86 -26.76
#